data_AF-A0A8D2MSF1-F1
#
_entry.id   AF-A0A8D2MSF1-F1
#
_cell.length_a   1.000
_cell.length_b   1.000
_cell.length_c   1.000
_cell.angle_alpha   90.00
_cell.angle_beta   90.00
_cell.angle_gamma   90.00
#
_symmetry.space_group_name_H-M   'P 1'
#
loop_
_entity.id
_entity.type
_entity.pdbx_description
1 polymer ?
#
loop_
_entity_poly.entity_id
_entity_poly.type
_entity_poly.pdbx_seq_one_letter_code
_entity_poly.pdbx_strand_id
1 'polypeptide(L)'
;MQAAMPSLEWTVQGGLESLSLQVSKEQLDVARGALGWVTRCTELKELVEENTKALHALKKADEPAPVGNYSQRKEEEEKLLLRLSQQLQKLLLVLDQDNVTRNYPGGEEHQKGSHAEEGNEEEEESEDEESEEEDTEEEDDEEKLLDDPNVRECVAVGNFDAQQEGDLTFVKGETLLIHDKKEDGWWVAENSKGERGLVPRTYLAVPKEEEESQEESEHIEVMDETADGAEIKKRTDSHWSAVRAIVENDTVEVLTTTGAVPAGFRPSMLFQLLEEGEEFRASYYLQPKLTPSQLAFKDLVWNSERNTIHPRATRVSLIVTLCSCKMIPPPGSGVRVLSRHVRLCLFDGSRVLSNIHTVRATWLPKNPQTWTFSPRVMGILPSLLDGDCFVRSNSLSADIGILFELGITYKCNHGQWSPAPVYTDRACPSGICCWKAQQSTGERGELSCGWAFLKLFTSSGIPIPSKMHELVLSGGTPYERGVEVDPSISRRAGSGVFQQFMSLRKQPVLLVKVKSPSVHSKDILNFLPETLVGGMCYIHLLVFYRQILGDALLKDRTSMQSTDLICNPVLATFPQLLDQPDLMDALRSAWAEKERTLKRIEKRDQEFLKDAFVLVYHDSVFPLLCSTSLPSYRWAEEEVELSRWKVIHDFLKRSQERDGALEYLLSSENTHRAFDISELAYDFLGEVRKNNPGE
;
A
#
# COMPACT_ATOMS: atom_id res chain seq x y z
N MET A 1 -12.87 -3.24 16.72
CA MET A 1 -13.19 -3.80 18.02
C MET A 1 -12.87 -5.30 18.18
N GLN A 2 -11.79 -5.84 17.62
CA GLN A 2 -11.27 -7.16 18.03
C GLN A 2 -9.75 -7.36 17.87
N ALA A 3 -8.98 -6.33 17.48
CA ALA A 3 -7.52 -6.39 17.63
C ALA A 3 -7.07 -6.10 19.09
N ALA A 4 -7.84 -5.35 19.88
CA ALA A 4 -7.49 -5.08 21.29
C ALA A 4 -8.01 -6.11 22.31
N MET A 5 -8.89 -7.05 21.92
CA MET A 5 -9.66 -7.88 22.88
C MET A 5 -9.27 -9.36 23.07
N PRO A 6 -8.52 -10.05 22.19
CA PRO A 6 -8.06 -11.42 22.46
C PRO A 6 -7.11 -11.51 23.66
N SER A 7 -6.38 -10.42 23.96
CA SER A 7 -5.57 -10.34 25.17
C SER A 7 -6.43 -10.07 26.39
N LEU A 8 -7.51 -9.31 26.32
CA LEU A 8 -8.37 -9.04 27.48
C LEU A 8 -9.08 -10.31 27.95
N GLU A 9 -9.66 -11.13 27.07
CA GLU A 9 -10.34 -12.35 27.51
C GLU A 9 -9.35 -13.39 28.07
N TRP A 10 -8.23 -13.67 27.40
CA TRP A 10 -7.23 -14.62 27.91
C TRP A 10 -6.41 -14.09 29.10
N THR A 11 -6.19 -12.77 29.21
CA THR A 11 -5.49 -12.14 30.34
C THR A 11 -6.41 -11.89 31.52
N VAL A 12 -7.71 -11.64 31.30
CA VAL A 12 -8.71 -11.51 32.35
C VAL A 12 -9.17 -12.88 32.82
N GLN A 13 -9.42 -13.84 31.93
CA GLN A 13 -9.86 -15.20 32.26
C GLN A 13 -8.69 -16.07 32.72
N GLY A 14 -7.55 -16.06 32.03
CA GLY A 14 -6.30 -16.68 32.51
C GLY A 14 -5.71 -15.95 33.73
N GLY A 15 -5.94 -14.65 33.86
CA GLY A 15 -5.64 -13.87 35.06
C GLY A 15 -6.58 -14.23 36.23
N LEU A 16 -7.88 -14.39 35.98
CA LEU A 16 -8.89 -14.82 36.96
C LEU A 16 -8.69 -16.27 37.41
N GLU A 17 -8.30 -17.17 36.50
CA GLU A 17 -7.96 -18.57 36.81
C GLU A 17 -6.61 -18.67 37.55
N SER A 18 -5.59 -17.90 37.15
CA SER A 18 -4.34 -17.75 37.91
C SER A 18 -4.60 -17.14 39.29
N LEU A 19 -5.46 -16.13 39.40
CA LEU A 19 -5.91 -15.52 40.66
C LEU A 19 -6.67 -16.54 41.53
N SER A 20 -7.55 -17.35 40.96
CA SER A 20 -8.27 -18.41 41.67
C SER A 20 -7.34 -19.52 42.19
N LEU A 21 -6.33 -19.90 41.39
CA LEU A 21 -5.31 -20.90 41.73
C LEU A 21 -4.19 -20.39 42.66
N GLN A 22 -3.90 -19.09 42.67
CA GLN A 22 -2.87 -18.47 43.53
C GLN A 22 -3.45 -18.02 44.88
N VAL A 23 -4.70 -17.55 44.92
CA VAL A 23 -5.42 -17.23 46.17
C VAL A 23 -5.62 -18.48 47.03
N SER A 24 -5.67 -19.66 46.42
CA SER A 24 -5.75 -20.95 47.13
C SER A 24 -4.40 -21.49 47.62
N LYS A 25 -3.25 -20.90 47.23
CA LYS A 25 -1.92 -21.49 47.48
C LYS A 25 -0.95 -20.68 48.33
N GLU A 26 -1.08 -19.37 48.49
CA GLU A 26 -0.06 -18.58 49.21
C GLU A 26 -0.65 -17.58 50.23
N GLN A 27 -0.70 -18.02 51.48
CA GLN A 27 -0.36 -17.15 52.60
C GLN A 27 1.16 -16.91 52.56
N LEU A 28 1.63 -15.76 52.06
CA LEU A 28 2.93 -15.07 52.30
C LEU A 28 3.50 -14.39 51.02
N ASP A 29 3.08 -13.15 50.71
CA ASP A 29 3.92 -11.98 50.33
C ASP A 29 3.09 -10.77 49.82
N VAL A 30 2.27 -10.20 50.70
CA VAL A 30 1.08 -9.39 50.34
C VAL A 30 1.36 -7.90 50.01
N ALA A 31 2.61 -7.42 49.92
CA ALA A 31 2.87 -5.97 49.75
C ALA A 31 3.34 -5.53 48.35
N ARG A 32 4.17 -6.31 47.65
CA ARG A 32 4.69 -5.94 46.31
C ARG A 32 3.79 -6.38 45.17
N GLY A 33 3.03 -7.46 45.34
CA GLY A 33 2.04 -7.90 44.36
C GLY A 33 0.87 -6.93 44.23
N ALA A 34 0.29 -6.50 45.37
CA ALA A 34 -0.93 -5.68 45.40
C ALA A 34 -0.82 -4.37 44.60
N LEU A 35 0.32 -3.67 44.67
CA LEU A 35 0.53 -2.44 43.89
C LEU A 35 0.55 -2.70 42.38
N GLY A 36 1.21 -3.78 41.93
CA GLY A 36 1.26 -4.18 40.53
C GLY A 36 -0.10 -4.61 39.99
N TRP A 37 -0.92 -5.25 40.82
CA TRP A 37 -2.30 -5.63 40.48
C TRP A 37 -3.23 -4.43 40.36
N VAL A 38 -3.11 -3.45 41.26
CA VAL A 38 -3.88 -2.20 41.18
C VAL A 38 -3.53 -1.45 39.90
N THR A 39 -2.24 -1.27 39.59
CA THR A 39 -1.79 -0.60 38.35
C THR A 39 -2.36 -1.30 37.11
N ARG A 40 -2.28 -2.63 37.05
CA ARG A 40 -2.79 -3.40 35.91
C ARG A 40 -4.32 -3.34 35.81
N CYS A 41 -5.04 -3.36 36.94
CA CYS A 41 -6.49 -3.21 36.93
C CYS A 41 -6.93 -1.80 36.50
N THR A 42 -6.18 -0.75 36.87
CA THR A 42 -6.43 0.61 36.39
C THR A 42 -6.18 0.76 34.90
N GLU A 43 -5.07 0.21 34.38
CA GLU A 43 -4.78 0.20 32.93
C GLU A 43 -5.88 -0.54 32.15
N LEU A 44 -6.29 -1.72 32.62
CA LEU A 44 -7.38 -2.48 31.99
C LEU A 44 -8.72 -1.72 32.04
N LYS A 45 -8.97 -0.96 33.11
CA LYS A 45 -10.19 -0.16 33.23
C LYS A 45 -10.19 1.03 32.27
N GLU A 46 -9.06 1.74 32.16
CA GLU A 46 -8.88 2.82 31.18
C GLU A 46 -9.10 2.30 29.76
N LEU A 47 -8.53 1.14 29.42
CA LEU A 47 -8.76 0.47 28.12
C LEU A 47 -10.23 0.11 27.89
N VAL A 48 -10.94 -0.39 28.90
CA VAL A 48 -12.39 -0.68 28.79
C VAL A 48 -13.19 0.61 28.56
N GLU A 49 -12.85 1.70 29.25
CA GLU A 49 -13.51 3.00 29.06
C GLU A 49 -13.22 3.62 27.67
N GLU A 50 -11.99 3.51 27.18
CA GLU A 50 -11.60 3.92 25.82
C GLU A 50 -12.35 3.11 24.76
N ASN A 51 -12.40 1.79 24.91
CA ASN A 51 -13.15 0.91 24.00
C ASN A 51 -14.66 1.20 24.04
N THR A 52 -15.21 1.54 25.20
CA THR A 52 -16.63 1.94 25.33
C THR A 52 -16.89 3.25 24.56
N LYS A 53 -16.01 4.24 24.68
CA LYS A 53 -16.11 5.50 23.91
C LYS A 53 -16.00 5.25 22.41
N ALA A 54 -15.06 4.41 21.98
CA ALA A 54 -14.90 4.02 20.58
C ALA A 54 -16.15 3.31 20.03
N LEU A 55 -16.71 2.36 20.79
CA LEU A 55 -17.95 1.65 20.44
C LEU A 55 -19.13 2.61 20.27
N HIS A 56 -19.30 3.58 21.18
CA HIS A 56 -20.37 4.58 21.05
C HIS A 56 -20.19 5.48 19.82
N ALA A 57 -18.96 5.80 19.44
CA ALA A 57 -18.67 6.64 18.28
C ALA A 57 -18.99 5.97 16.92
N LEU A 58 -18.97 4.64 16.85
CA LEU A 58 -19.23 3.88 15.63
C LEU A 58 -20.69 3.99 15.16
N LYS A 59 -20.91 4.32 13.89
CA LYS A 59 -22.24 4.32 13.24
C LYS A 59 -22.31 3.22 12.19
N LYS A 60 -23.53 2.76 11.88
CA LYS A 60 -23.77 1.79 10.80
C LYS A 60 -23.25 2.29 9.43
N ALA A 61 -23.28 3.61 9.20
CA ALA A 61 -22.75 4.22 7.98
C ALA A 61 -21.21 4.07 7.84
N ASP A 62 -20.50 3.83 8.94
CA ASP A 62 -19.04 3.60 8.93
C ASP A 62 -18.70 2.15 8.56
N GLU A 63 -19.69 1.28 8.39
CA GLU A 63 -19.58 -0.12 8.00
C GLU A 63 -20.00 -0.31 6.53
N PRO A 64 -19.06 -0.23 5.57
CA PRO A 64 -19.36 -0.38 4.15
C PRO A 64 -19.66 -1.82 3.74
N ALA A 65 -19.34 -2.80 4.60
CA ALA A 65 -19.64 -4.21 4.35
C ALA A 65 -21.07 -4.55 4.83
N PRO A 66 -21.79 -5.43 4.13
CA PRO A 66 -23.12 -5.87 4.55
C PRO A 66 -23.01 -6.77 5.80
N VAL A 67 -23.14 -6.17 6.99
CA VAL A 67 -23.20 -6.89 8.27
C VAL A 67 -24.66 -6.95 8.73
N GLY A 68 -25.34 -8.07 8.47
CA GLY A 68 -26.77 -8.25 8.77
C GLY A 68 -27.13 -7.96 10.24
N ASN A 69 -26.26 -8.35 11.18
CA ASN A 69 -26.51 -8.25 12.62
C ASN A 69 -25.71 -7.12 13.30
N TYR A 70 -25.36 -6.06 12.58
CA TYR A 70 -24.52 -4.97 13.10
C TYR A 70 -25.02 -4.41 14.45
N SER A 71 -26.29 -4.04 14.52
CA SER A 71 -26.88 -3.42 15.72
C SER A 71 -26.89 -4.37 16.91
N GLN A 72 -27.22 -5.65 16.67
CA GLN A 72 -27.23 -6.67 17.71
C GLN A 72 -25.82 -6.91 18.25
N ARG A 73 -24.81 -7.05 17.38
CA ARG A 73 -23.41 -7.22 17.79
C ARG A 73 -22.89 -6.02 18.56
N LYS A 74 -23.26 -4.81 18.13
CA LYS A 74 -22.92 -3.57 18.83
C LYS A 74 -23.45 -3.58 20.28
N GLU A 75 -24.69 -4.02 20.47
CA GLU A 75 -25.34 -4.11 21.77
C GLU A 75 -24.76 -5.22 22.66
N GLU A 76 -24.43 -6.38 22.09
CA GLU A 76 -23.78 -7.49 22.80
C GLU A 76 -22.41 -7.07 23.34
N GLU A 77 -21.64 -6.35 22.55
CA GLU A 77 -20.32 -5.85 22.95
C GLU A 77 -20.41 -4.75 24.02
N GLU A 78 -21.43 -3.88 23.94
CA GLU A 78 -21.71 -2.87 24.98
C GLU A 78 -22.02 -3.54 26.33
N LYS A 79 -22.83 -4.61 26.31
CA LYS A 79 -23.13 -5.41 27.50
C LYS A 79 -21.88 -6.09 28.07
N LEU A 80 -20.98 -6.56 27.21
CA LEU A 80 -19.74 -7.21 27.60
C LEU A 80 -18.76 -6.22 28.24
N LEU A 81 -18.52 -5.06 27.61
CA LEU A 81 -17.68 -4.00 28.18
C LEU A 81 -18.24 -3.47 29.51
N LEU A 82 -19.56 -3.35 29.62
CA LEU A 82 -20.22 -2.98 30.88
C LEU A 82 -19.95 -4.03 31.97
N ARG A 83 -20.04 -5.32 31.64
CA ARG A 83 -19.76 -6.42 32.58
C ARG A 83 -18.30 -6.42 33.02
N LEU A 84 -17.36 -6.26 32.09
CA LEU A 84 -15.92 -6.19 32.39
C LEU A 84 -15.59 -4.98 33.26
N SER A 85 -16.16 -3.80 32.95
CA SER A 85 -16.00 -2.59 33.75
C SER A 85 -16.49 -2.81 35.20
N GLN A 86 -17.66 -3.43 35.37
CA GLN A 86 -18.19 -3.76 36.69
C GLN A 86 -17.30 -4.77 37.44
N GLN A 87 -16.76 -5.78 36.76
CA GLN A 87 -15.85 -6.76 37.35
C GLN A 87 -14.52 -6.11 37.79
N LEU A 88 -13.91 -5.28 36.94
CA LEU A 88 -12.68 -4.54 37.26
C LEU A 88 -12.92 -3.54 38.40
N GLN A 89 -14.06 -2.87 38.42
CA GLN A 89 -14.43 -1.96 39.51
C GLN A 89 -14.61 -2.72 40.84
N LYS A 90 -15.23 -3.91 40.81
CA LYS A 90 -15.36 -4.77 41.98
C LYS A 90 -13.99 -5.26 42.47
N LEU A 91 -13.09 -5.65 41.57
CA LEU A 91 -11.72 -6.06 41.90
C LEU A 91 -10.91 -4.92 42.50
N LEU A 92 -10.98 -3.71 41.94
CA LEU A 92 -10.32 -2.52 42.49
C LEU A 92 -10.83 -2.20 43.90
N LEU A 93 -12.14 -2.33 44.16
CA LEU A 93 -12.71 -2.13 45.50
C LEU A 93 -12.20 -3.16 46.53
N VAL A 94 -12.01 -4.42 46.11
CA VAL A 94 -11.45 -5.47 46.99
C VAL A 94 -9.97 -5.20 47.28
N LEU A 95 -9.20 -4.84 46.25
CA LEU A 95 -7.77 -4.52 46.39
C LEU A 95 -7.53 -3.26 47.24
N ASP A 96 -8.46 -2.32 47.24
CA ASP A 96 -8.40 -1.11 48.08
C ASP A 96 -8.78 -1.41 49.55
N GLN A 97 -9.71 -2.33 49.79
CA GLN A 97 -10.08 -2.79 51.14
C GLN A 97 -8.96 -3.58 51.83
N ASP A 98 -8.18 -4.36 51.09
CA ASP A 98 -7.01 -5.08 51.63
C ASP A 98 -5.87 -4.14 52.06
N ASN A 99 -5.81 -2.92 51.52
CA ASN A 99 -4.89 -1.88 52.01
C ASN A 99 -5.36 -1.25 53.33
N VAL A 100 -6.67 -1.22 53.58
CA VAL A 100 -7.29 -0.60 54.77
C VAL A 100 -7.34 -1.57 55.97
N THR A 101 -7.43 -2.87 55.73
CA THR A 101 -7.62 -3.90 56.79
C THR A 101 -6.34 -4.30 57.53
N ARG A 102 -5.21 -3.59 57.33
CA ARG A 102 -3.93 -3.83 58.03
C ARG A 102 -3.82 -3.25 59.44
N ASN A 103 -4.86 -2.59 59.96
CA ASN A 103 -4.90 -2.14 61.35
C ASN A 103 -5.89 -2.99 62.16
N TYR A 104 -5.33 -3.84 63.05
CA TYR A 104 -5.90 -4.64 64.16
C TYR A 104 -5.73 -6.16 63.99
N PRO A 105 -5.00 -6.85 64.91
CA PRO A 105 -4.94 -8.30 64.96
C PRO A 105 -5.88 -8.85 66.03
N GLY A 106 -6.55 -9.97 65.75
CA GLY A 106 -7.15 -10.77 66.81
C GLY A 106 -8.14 -11.83 66.36
N GLY A 107 -7.67 -13.08 66.32
CA GLY A 107 -8.35 -14.19 66.98
C GLY A 107 -9.34 -15.04 66.16
N GLU A 108 -8.91 -16.30 65.97
CA GLU A 108 -9.69 -17.54 66.15
C GLU A 108 -10.87 -17.80 65.17
N GLU A 109 -11.23 -18.99 64.72
CA GLU A 109 -10.71 -20.35 64.61
C GLU A 109 -11.88 -21.15 63.95
N HIS A 110 -11.65 -22.38 63.48
CA HIS A 110 -12.64 -23.45 63.22
C HIS A 110 -13.41 -23.55 61.86
N GLN A 111 -12.89 -24.50 61.06
CA GLN A 111 -13.49 -25.78 60.61
C GLN A 111 -14.76 -25.89 59.73
N LYS A 112 -14.61 -26.88 58.81
CA LYS A 112 -15.60 -27.75 58.13
C LYS A 112 -16.43 -27.09 57.03
N GLY A 113 -16.66 -27.68 55.86
CA GLY A 113 -16.40 -29.03 55.35
C GLY A 113 -17.49 -29.37 54.31
N SER A 114 -17.09 -29.98 53.19
CA SER A 114 -17.85 -30.85 52.26
C SER A 114 -19.22 -30.41 51.73
N HIS A 115 -19.40 -30.35 50.40
CA HIS A 115 -19.94 -31.48 49.61
C HIS A 115 -19.96 -31.12 48.12
N ALA A 116 -19.53 -32.08 47.31
CA ALA A 116 -19.81 -32.14 45.88
C ALA A 116 -21.22 -32.70 45.65
N GLU A 117 -21.87 -32.28 44.56
CA GLU A 117 -22.79 -33.12 43.78
C GLU A 117 -22.74 -32.68 42.30
N GLU A 118 -22.53 -33.68 41.45
CA GLU A 118 -22.70 -33.67 39.99
C GLU A 118 -24.19 -33.70 39.63
N GLY A 119 -24.56 -33.32 38.40
CA GLY A 119 -25.89 -33.64 37.91
C GLY A 119 -26.34 -32.97 36.61
N ASN A 120 -25.95 -33.60 35.51
CA ASN A 120 -26.79 -33.99 34.37
C ASN A 120 -27.01 -33.07 33.16
N GLU A 121 -26.95 -33.77 32.03
CA GLU A 121 -27.11 -33.45 30.61
C GLU A 121 -28.53 -33.02 30.24
N GLU A 122 -28.67 -32.30 29.12
CA GLU A 122 -29.73 -32.52 28.13
C GLU A 122 -29.33 -31.85 26.79
N GLU A 123 -29.25 -32.68 25.74
CA GLU A 123 -29.20 -32.35 24.32
C GLU A 123 -30.59 -31.90 23.82
N GLU A 124 -30.69 -31.14 22.72
CA GLU A 124 -31.66 -31.38 21.62
C GLU A 124 -31.21 -30.65 20.32
N GLU A 125 -31.35 -31.35 19.20
CA GLU A 125 -31.12 -30.96 17.80
C GLU A 125 -32.46 -30.77 17.02
N SER A 126 -32.33 -30.30 15.76
CA SER A 126 -33.26 -30.37 14.59
C SER A 126 -34.29 -29.22 14.44
N GLU A 127 -34.71 -28.74 13.26
CA GLU A 127 -34.39 -28.94 11.82
C GLU A 127 -35.08 -27.80 11.00
N ASP A 128 -34.69 -27.70 9.72
CA ASP A 128 -34.97 -26.80 8.57
C ASP A 128 -36.36 -26.16 8.30
N GLU A 129 -36.38 -25.08 7.48
CA GLU A 129 -37.14 -24.99 6.21
C GLU A 129 -36.77 -23.73 5.35
N GLU A 130 -36.66 -23.93 4.02
CA GLU A 130 -36.45 -22.93 2.95
C GLU A 130 -37.77 -22.36 2.37
N SER A 131 -37.73 -21.16 1.76
CA SER A 131 -38.53 -20.83 0.54
C SER A 131 -38.03 -19.55 -0.16
N GLU A 132 -38.01 -19.61 -1.49
CA GLU A 132 -37.68 -18.55 -2.47
C GLU A 132 -38.88 -17.63 -2.77
N GLU A 133 -38.67 -16.40 -3.27
CA GLU A 133 -39.38 -15.76 -4.41
C GLU A 133 -38.57 -14.55 -4.97
N GLU A 134 -38.66 -14.36 -6.30
CA GLU A 134 -38.10 -13.27 -7.14
C GLU A 134 -38.98 -12.00 -7.13
N ASP A 135 -38.43 -10.78 -7.36
CA ASP A 135 -38.89 -9.83 -8.41
C ASP A 135 -38.06 -8.51 -8.46
N THR A 136 -38.41 -7.63 -9.40
CA THR A 136 -37.60 -6.84 -10.35
C THR A 136 -37.46 -5.32 -10.08
N GLU A 137 -36.44 -4.72 -10.76
CA GLU A 137 -36.26 -3.31 -11.26
C GLU A 137 -36.36 -2.08 -10.32
N GLU A 138 -35.39 -1.14 -10.41
CA GLU A 138 -35.58 0.33 -10.62
C GLU A 138 -34.22 1.01 -10.98
N GLU A 139 -34.04 1.36 -12.26
CA GLU A 139 -33.24 2.51 -12.74
C GLU A 139 -34.26 3.52 -13.28
N ASP A 140 -34.18 4.82 -12.92
CA ASP A 140 -34.60 6.01 -13.72
C ASP A 140 -35.05 7.20 -12.85
N ASP A 141 -34.11 8.07 -12.46
CA ASP A 141 -34.44 9.35 -11.78
C ASP A 141 -33.81 10.61 -12.41
N GLU A 142 -33.22 10.54 -13.61
CA GLU A 142 -32.67 11.73 -14.29
C GLU A 142 -33.50 12.26 -15.48
N GLU A 143 -34.53 11.55 -15.96
CA GLU A 143 -35.32 12.01 -17.13
C GLU A 143 -36.51 12.94 -16.81
N LYS A 144 -36.91 13.13 -15.55
CA LYS A 144 -38.17 13.84 -15.18
C LYS A 144 -38.10 15.38 -15.12
N LEU A 145 -36.94 16.02 -15.27
CA LEU A 145 -36.79 17.47 -15.04
C LEU A 145 -37.02 18.37 -16.25
N LEU A 146 -37.03 17.84 -17.49
CA LEU A 146 -37.19 18.64 -18.72
C LEU A 146 -38.65 18.76 -19.22
N ASP A 147 -39.55 17.91 -18.70
CA ASP A 147 -40.98 17.88 -19.06
C ASP A 147 -41.86 18.86 -18.28
N ASP A 148 -41.27 19.67 -17.39
CA ASP A 148 -42.03 20.69 -16.66
C ASP A 148 -42.53 21.77 -17.64
N PRO A 149 -43.86 22.05 -17.70
CA PRO A 149 -44.43 23.09 -18.56
C PRO A 149 -43.96 24.51 -18.22
N ASN A 150 -43.25 24.71 -17.09
CA ASN A 150 -42.82 26.01 -16.62
C ASN A 150 -41.38 26.39 -17.03
N VAL A 151 -40.59 25.45 -17.58
CA VAL A 151 -39.23 25.73 -18.07
C VAL A 151 -39.30 26.37 -19.45
N ARG A 152 -38.95 27.66 -19.53
CA ARG A 152 -38.95 28.47 -20.76
C ARG A 152 -37.56 28.81 -21.28
N GLU A 153 -36.52 28.71 -20.46
CA GLU A 153 -35.13 29.01 -20.83
C GLU A 153 -34.25 27.77 -20.60
N CYS A 154 -33.54 27.36 -21.64
CA CYS A 154 -32.60 26.23 -21.60
C CYS A 154 -31.25 26.67 -22.19
N VAL A 155 -30.17 26.02 -21.78
CA VAL A 155 -28.82 26.19 -22.34
C VAL A 155 -28.49 25.00 -23.24
N ALA A 156 -27.95 25.27 -24.42
CA ALA A 156 -27.50 24.24 -25.32
C ALA A 156 -26.29 23.46 -24.74
N VAL A 157 -26.36 22.14 -24.63
CA VAL A 157 -25.26 21.28 -24.13
C VAL A 157 -24.32 20.78 -25.24
N GLY A 158 -24.65 21.05 -26.50
CA GLY A 158 -23.87 20.70 -27.69
C GLY A 158 -24.10 21.68 -28.84
N ASN A 159 -23.20 21.70 -29.82
CA ASN A 159 -23.41 22.45 -31.07
C ASN A 159 -24.39 21.66 -31.94
N PHE A 160 -25.27 22.37 -32.63
CA PHE A 160 -26.19 21.80 -33.60
C PHE A 160 -26.22 22.68 -34.86
N ASP A 161 -25.88 22.08 -36.00
CA ASP A 161 -25.94 22.73 -37.31
C ASP A 161 -27.25 22.35 -38.00
N ALA A 162 -28.07 23.33 -38.38
CA ALA A 162 -29.34 23.13 -39.07
C ALA A 162 -29.14 22.31 -40.36
N GLN A 163 -29.85 21.19 -40.47
CA GLN A 163 -29.74 20.28 -41.62
C GLN A 163 -30.92 20.41 -42.58
N GLN A 164 -32.06 20.94 -42.12
CA GLN A 164 -33.27 21.17 -42.92
C GLN A 164 -33.77 22.61 -42.81
N GLU A 165 -34.54 23.04 -43.82
CA GLU A 165 -35.15 24.37 -43.85
C GLU A 165 -36.24 24.46 -42.76
N GLY A 166 -35.95 25.20 -41.69
CA GLY A 166 -36.79 25.30 -40.49
C GLY A 166 -36.09 24.91 -39.18
N ASP A 167 -34.90 24.32 -39.24
CA ASP A 167 -34.06 24.02 -38.08
C ASP A 167 -33.28 25.26 -37.62
N LEU A 168 -33.01 25.38 -36.32
CA LEU A 168 -32.21 26.46 -35.77
C LEU A 168 -30.77 25.99 -35.52
N THR A 169 -29.77 26.65 -36.10
CA THR A 169 -28.36 26.41 -35.76
C THR A 169 -28.02 27.12 -34.45
N PHE A 170 -27.43 26.41 -33.51
CA PHE A 170 -26.99 26.95 -32.22
C PHE A 170 -25.70 26.29 -31.73
N VAL A 171 -24.96 26.97 -30.86
CA VAL A 171 -23.71 26.46 -30.30
C VAL A 171 -23.86 26.09 -28.83
N LYS A 172 -23.05 25.14 -28.36
CA LYS A 172 -22.97 24.73 -26.96
C LYS A 172 -22.72 25.95 -26.07
N GLY A 173 -23.55 26.10 -25.04
CA GLY A 173 -23.55 27.21 -24.12
C GLY A 173 -24.51 28.34 -24.49
N GLU A 174 -25.16 28.29 -25.66
CA GLU A 174 -26.15 29.30 -26.05
C GLU A 174 -27.48 29.11 -25.30
N THR A 175 -28.01 30.19 -24.74
CA THR A 175 -29.33 30.20 -24.10
C THR A 175 -30.42 30.34 -25.15
N LEU A 176 -31.37 29.40 -25.13
CA LEU A 176 -32.47 29.30 -26.06
C LEU A 176 -33.81 29.43 -25.32
N LEU A 177 -34.70 30.26 -25.85
CA LEU A 177 -36.05 30.46 -25.32
C LEU A 177 -37.02 29.49 -26.00
N ILE A 178 -37.63 28.59 -25.23
CA ILE A 178 -38.54 27.56 -25.74
C ILE A 178 -39.96 28.14 -25.84
N HIS A 179 -40.50 28.15 -27.07
CA HIS A 179 -41.83 28.65 -27.38
C HIS A 179 -42.88 27.55 -27.49
N ASP A 180 -42.50 26.38 -28.02
CA ASP A 180 -43.41 25.24 -28.20
C ASP A 180 -42.68 23.92 -27.97
N LYS A 181 -43.26 23.05 -27.13
CA LYS A 181 -42.73 21.73 -26.78
C LYS A 181 -43.61 20.66 -27.45
N LYS A 182 -43.14 20.09 -28.55
CA LYS A 182 -43.82 18.96 -29.20
C LYS A 182 -43.37 17.63 -28.58
N GLU A 183 -44.28 16.67 -28.55
CA GLU A 183 -44.07 15.32 -28.02
C GLU A 183 -43.11 14.46 -28.89
N ASP A 184 -42.80 14.90 -30.11
CA ASP A 184 -41.87 14.24 -31.02
C ASP A 184 -40.39 14.52 -30.73
N GLY A 185 -40.10 15.28 -29.67
CA GLY A 185 -38.74 15.62 -29.23
C GLY A 185 -38.10 16.82 -29.95
N TRP A 186 -38.84 17.50 -30.83
CA TRP A 186 -38.40 18.71 -31.53
C TRP A 186 -39.15 19.95 -31.04
N TRP A 187 -38.43 20.87 -30.42
CA TRP A 187 -39.00 22.06 -29.80
C TRP A 187 -38.76 23.29 -30.65
N VAL A 188 -39.70 24.22 -30.66
CA VAL A 188 -39.51 25.52 -31.32
C VAL A 188 -38.80 26.44 -30.34
N ALA A 189 -37.57 26.82 -30.66
CA ALA A 189 -36.77 27.70 -29.84
C ALA A 189 -36.39 28.99 -30.59
N GLU A 190 -36.10 30.04 -29.83
CA GLU A 190 -35.55 31.30 -30.33
C GLU A 190 -34.16 31.50 -29.76
N ASN A 191 -33.18 31.78 -30.62
CA ASN A 191 -31.81 32.08 -30.19
C ASN A 191 -31.63 33.54 -29.76
N SER A 192 -30.46 33.84 -29.22
CA SER A 192 -30.07 35.20 -28.81
C SER A 192 -30.10 36.24 -29.94
N LYS A 193 -30.11 35.80 -31.20
CA LYS A 193 -30.18 36.64 -32.41
C LYS A 193 -31.62 36.88 -32.90
N GLY A 194 -32.63 36.33 -32.22
CA GLY A 194 -34.04 36.45 -32.58
C GLY A 194 -34.49 35.52 -33.70
N GLU A 195 -33.68 34.54 -34.08
CA GLU A 195 -34.00 33.55 -35.10
C GLU A 195 -34.75 32.38 -34.46
N ARG A 196 -35.83 31.94 -35.09
CA ARG A 196 -36.68 30.85 -34.60
C ARG A 196 -36.57 29.63 -35.50
N GLY A 197 -36.47 28.47 -34.89
CA GLY A 197 -36.47 27.20 -35.60
C GLY A 197 -36.60 26.01 -34.66
N LEU A 198 -36.62 24.82 -35.25
CA LEU A 198 -36.70 23.56 -34.52
C LEU A 198 -35.35 23.18 -33.93
N VAL A 199 -35.36 22.75 -32.68
CA VAL A 199 -34.18 22.25 -31.96
C VAL A 199 -34.50 20.91 -31.29
N PRO A 200 -33.58 19.94 -31.31
CA PRO A 200 -33.78 18.67 -30.63
C PRO A 200 -33.64 18.83 -29.11
N ARG A 201 -34.59 18.29 -28.34
CA ARG A 201 -34.59 18.32 -26.85
C ARG A 201 -33.27 17.81 -26.25
N THR A 202 -32.66 16.78 -26.85
CA THR A 202 -31.44 16.12 -26.36
C THR A 202 -30.20 17.03 -26.31
N TYR A 203 -30.29 18.22 -26.92
CA TYR A 203 -29.22 19.21 -26.93
C TYR A 203 -29.45 20.35 -25.93
N LEU A 204 -30.45 20.27 -25.06
CA LEU A 204 -30.83 21.32 -24.11
C LEU A 204 -30.72 20.86 -22.65
N ALA A 205 -30.26 21.74 -21.76
CA ALA A 205 -30.27 21.55 -20.31
C ALA A 205 -30.73 22.81 -19.57
N VAL A 206 -31.21 22.66 -18.34
CA VAL A 206 -31.63 23.81 -17.50
C VAL A 206 -30.40 24.57 -17.00
N PRO A 207 -30.37 25.92 -17.03
CA PRO A 207 -29.22 26.70 -16.54
C PRO A 207 -28.96 26.43 -15.04
N LYS A 208 -27.71 26.17 -14.67
CA LYS A 208 -27.24 26.19 -13.27
C LYS A 208 -26.51 27.53 -13.04
N GLU A 209 -26.90 28.27 -12.02
CA GLU A 209 -26.26 29.53 -11.65
C GLU A 209 -24.89 29.25 -11.00
N GLU A 210 -23.81 29.73 -11.60
CA GLU A 210 -22.44 29.77 -11.04
C GLU A 210 -21.98 31.24 -11.00
N GLU A 211 -21.48 31.70 -9.84
CA GLU A 211 -20.87 33.03 -9.68
C GLU A 211 -19.42 33.04 -10.20
N GLU A 212 -19.14 34.01 -11.07
CA GLU A 212 -17.87 34.18 -11.80
C GLU A 212 -16.71 34.71 -10.94
N SER A 213 -15.51 34.20 -11.22
CA SER A 213 -14.21 34.75 -10.84
C SER A 213 -13.70 35.73 -11.90
N GLN A 214 -13.01 36.80 -11.48
CA GLN A 214 -12.21 37.65 -12.37
C GLN A 214 -10.72 37.52 -12.01
N GLU A 215 -9.91 37.17 -13.02
CA GLU A 215 -8.46 37.27 -13.03
C GLU A 215 -8.05 38.70 -13.42
N GLU A 216 -7.12 39.32 -12.70
CA GLU A 216 -6.19 40.28 -13.28
C GLU A 216 -4.78 40.08 -12.73
N SER A 217 -3.85 40.14 -13.67
CA SER A 217 -2.40 39.99 -13.56
C SER A 217 -1.70 41.28 -13.18
N GLU A 218 -0.86 41.29 -12.15
CA GLU A 218 0.25 42.26 -12.03
C GLU A 218 1.51 41.67 -11.37
N HIS A 219 2.64 42.06 -11.95
CA HIS A 219 4.03 41.87 -11.52
C HIS A 219 4.32 42.60 -10.20
N ILE A 220 4.94 41.95 -9.21
CA ILE A 220 5.63 42.64 -8.10
C ILE A 220 6.94 41.92 -7.77
N GLU A 221 8.06 42.63 -7.93
CA GLU A 221 9.36 42.29 -7.37
C GLU A 221 9.28 42.34 -5.83
N VAL A 222 9.74 41.29 -5.13
CA VAL A 222 9.84 41.33 -3.66
C VAL A 222 11.28 41.06 -3.22
N MET A 223 11.78 42.09 -2.55
CA MET A 223 13.01 42.22 -1.79
C MET A 223 12.97 41.31 -0.56
N ASP A 224 14.12 40.74 -0.20
CA ASP A 224 14.36 39.96 1.01
C ASP A 224 14.16 40.83 2.28
N GLU A 225 13.23 40.44 3.16
CA GLU A 225 13.28 40.81 4.58
C GLU A 225 12.80 39.67 5.49
N THR A 226 13.52 39.57 6.59
CA THR A 226 13.61 38.52 7.60
C THR A 226 12.39 38.36 8.51
N ALA A 227 12.18 37.09 8.92
CA ALA A 227 11.70 36.62 10.23
C ALA A 227 10.48 37.29 10.89
N ASP A 228 9.38 36.53 11.00
CA ASP A 228 8.78 36.29 12.31
C ASP A 228 7.98 34.99 12.37
N GLY A 229 7.97 34.36 13.55
CA GLY A 229 7.56 33.00 13.79
C GLY A 229 6.07 32.74 13.59
N ALA A 230 5.76 31.76 12.74
CA ALA A 230 4.59 30.92 12.90
C ALA A 230 5.08 29.51 13.26
N GLU A 231 4.76 29.05 14.47
CA GLU A 231 5.06 27.71 14.94
C GLU A 231 4.49 26.68 13.95
N ILE A 232 5.40 26.03 13.23
CA ILE A 232 5.12 24.79 12.51
C ILE A 232 4.70 23.79 13.58
N LYS A 233 3.40 23.46 13.65
CA LYS A 233 2.93 22.28 14.39
C LYS A 233 3.80 21.10 13.98
N LYS A 234 4.61 20.60 14.91
CA LYS A 234 5.48 19.43 14.71
C LYS A 234 4.62 18.27 14.20
N ARG A 235 4.66 18.01 12.90
CA ARG A 235 4.11 16.79 12.30
C ARG A 235 5.02 15.64 12.70
N THR A 236 4.47 14.72 13.48
CA THR A 236 5.07 13.46 13.90
C THR A 236 4.63 12.35 12.96
N ASP A 237 4.87 12.52 11.66
CA ASP A 237 4.65 11.46 10.68
C ASP A 237 6.01 10.89 10.27
N SER A 238 6.13 9.57 10.13
CA SER A 238 7.32 8.84 9.62
C SER A 238 7.91 9.53 8.38
N HIS A 239 7.02 10.00 7.52
CA HIS A 239 7.29 10.77 6.31
C HIS A 239 8.14 12.04 6.54
N TRP A 240 7.96 12.75 7.65
CA TRP A 240 8.73 13.97 7.96
C TRP A 240 10.07 13.68 8.64
N SER A 241 10.22 12.49 9.21
CA SER A 241 11.51 11.99 9.70
C SER A 241 12.41 11.56 8.54
N ALA A 242 11.87 10.84 7.54
CA ALA A 242 12.61 10.52 6.32
C ALA A 242 13.06 11.80 5.57
N VAL A 243 12.16 12.77 5.39
CA VAL A 243 12.51 14.06 4.77
C VAL A 243 13.59 14.82 5.57
N ARG A 244 13.58 14.74 6.91
CA ARG A 244 14.66 15.31 7.75
C ARG A 244 15.98 14.55 7.60
N ALA A 245 15.95 13.22 7.55
CA ALA A 245 17.14 12.39 7.33
C ALA A 245 17.82 12.66 5.97
N ILE A 246 17.06 13.07 4.94
CA ILE A 246 17.62 13.56 3.66
C ILE A 246 18.40 14.85 3.85
N VAL A 247 17.86 15.79 4.64
CA VAL A 247 18.46 17.11 4.90
C VAL A 247 19.71 17.01 5.79
N GLU A 248 19.79 16.00 6.66
CA GLU A 248 20.89 15.81 7.62
C GLU A 248 22.00 14.85 7.13
N ASN A 249 21.94 14.32 5.90
CA ASN A 249 22.93 13.34 5.42
C ASN A 249 24.18 14.00 4.79
N ASP A 250 25.20 14.22 5.62
CA ASP A 250 26.50 14.82 5.25
C ASP A 250 27.25 14.10 4.10
N THR A 251 27.01 12.80 3.90
CA THR A 251 27.79 11.98 2.95
C THR A 251 27.62 12.41 1.49
N VAL A 252 26.41 12.84 1.10
CA VAL A 252 26.11 13.24 -0.29
C VAL A 252 26.55 14.68 -0.55
N GLU A 253 26.54 15.55 0.46
CA GLU A 253 27.13 16.89 0.36
C GLU A 253 28.64 16.81 0.12
N VAL A 254 29.33 15.85 0.75
CA VAL A 254 30.74 15.57 0.47
C VAL A 254 30.93 15.02 -0.96
N LEU A 255 30.09 14.10 -1.44
CA LEU A 255 30.18 13.55 -2.79
C LEU A 255 29.90 14.60 -3.88
N THR A 256 28.95 15.50 -3.66
CA THR A 256 28.66 16.62 -4.56
C THR A 256 29.81 17.65 -4.56
N THR A 257 30.34 17.99 -3.38
CA THR A 257 31.46 18.93 -3.22
C THR A 257 32.76 18.40 -3.86
N THR A 258 32.99 17.10 -3.80
CA THR A 258 34.14 16.44 -4.45
C THR A 258 33.94 16.23 -5.95
N GLY A 259 32.78 16.59 -6.51
CA GLY A 259 32.44 16.39 -7.92
C GLY A 259 32.22 14.91 -8.29
N ALA A 260 32.04 14.03 -7.30
CA ALA A 260 31.79 12.62 -7.51
C ALA A 260 30.37 12.32 -7.98
N VAL A 261 29.41 13.24 -7.80
CA VAL A 261 28.03 13.12 -8.29
C VAL A 261 27.50 14.47 -8.79
N PRO A 262 26.57 14.48 -9.76
CA PRO A 262 25.92 15.71 -10.23
C PRO A 262 25.20 16.48 -9.12
N ALA A 263 25.14 17.81 -9.22
CA ALA A 263 24.58 18.68 -8.18
C ALA A 263 23.08 18.46 -7.90
N GLY A 264 22.33 17.96 -8.89
CA GLY A 264 20.93 17.62 -8.74
C GLY A 264 20.66 16.29 -8.04
N PHE A 265 21.69 15.49 -7.74
CA PHE A 265 21.51 14.19 -7.10
C PHE A 265 21.29 14.35 -5.59
N ARG A 266 20.49 13.45 -5.01
CA ARG A 266 20.18 13.40 -3.57
C ARG A 266 20.21 11.95 -3.08
N PRO A 267 20.27 11.70 -1.76
CA PRO A 267 19.82 10.43 -1.21
C PRO A 267 18.43 10.07 -1.77
N SER A 268 18.23 8.80 -2.11
CA SER A 268 16.96 8.31 -2.66
C SER A 268 15.87 8.34 -1.60
N MET A 269 14.82 9.13 -1.82
CA MET A 269 13.73 9.33 -0.86
C MET A 269 12.90 8.05 -0.74
N LEU A 270 12.50 7.46 -1.86
CA LEU A 270 11.69 6.25 -1.85
C LEU A 270 12.46 5.04 -1.32
N PHE A 271 13.79 5.03 -1.46
CA PHE A 271 14.61 4.02 -0.80
C PHE A 271 14.59 4.16 0.72
N GLN A 272 14.78 5.37 1.25
CA GLN A 272 14.73 5.58 2.70
C GLN A 272 13.38 5.20 3.30
N LEU A 273 12.27 5.60 2.65
CA LEU A 273 10.94 5.18 3.07
C LEU A 273 10.79 3.66 3.08
N LEU A 274 11.28 2.98 2.04
CA LEU A 274 11.20 1.51 1.94
C LEU A 274 12.02 0.78 3.02
N GLU A 275 13.15 1.37 3.45
CA GLU A 275 13.97 0.82 4.55
C GLU A 275 13.36 1.11 5.93
N GLU A 276 12.69 2.25 6.11
CA GLU A 276 12.14 2.68 7.40
C GLU A 276 10.73 2.10 7.69
N GLY A 277 9.91 1.85 6.67
CA GLY A 277 8.50 1.52 6.86
C GLY A 277 8.01 0.28 6.10
N GLU A 278 7.44 -0.67 6.82
CA GLU A 278 6.74 -1.83 6.25
C GLU A 278 5.50 -1.41 5.43
N GLU A 279 4.90 -0.25 5.76
CA GLU A 279 3.77 0.34 5.02
C GLU A 279 4.07 0.69 3.56
N PHE A 280 5.34 0.66 3.15
CA PHE A 280 5.78 0.88 1.76
C PHE A 280 6.07 -0.41 1.01
N ARG A 281 5.89 -1.58 1.64
CA ARG A 281 6.07 -2.89 0.99
C ARG A 281 4.77 -3.44 0.42
N ALA A 282 4.87 -4.25 -0.62
CA ALA A 282 3.70 -4.85 -1.25
C ALA A 282 3.01 -5.87 -0.32
N SER A 283 3.79 -6.55 0.52
CA SER A 283 3.33 -7.49 1.55
C SER A 283 2.32 -6.85 2.51
N TYR A 284 2.54 -5.60 2.91
CA TYR A 284 1.60 -4.83 3.75
C TYR A 284 0.23 -4.62 3.10
N TYR A 285 0.17 -4.29 1.81
CA TYR A 285 -1.11 -4.05 1.13
C TYR A 285 -1.86 -5.34 0.76
N LEU A 286 -1.16 -6.47 0.67
CA LEU A 286 -1.82 -7.75 0.44
C LEU A 286 -2.63 -8.22 1.65
N GLN A 287 -2.18 -7.88 2.87
CA GLN A 287 -2.89 -8.24 4.09
C GLN A 287 -4.30 -7.62 4.13
N PRO A 288 -5.30 -8.37 4.64
CA PRO A 288 -6.65 -7.85 4.73
C PRO A 288 -6.73 -6.78 5.82
N LYS A 289 -7.54 -5.74 5.59
CA LYS A 289 -7.77 -4.67 6.57
C LYS A 289 -9.16 -4.83 7.17
N LEU A 290 -9.27 -4.64 8.47
CA LEU A 290 -10.56 -4.60 9.14
C LEU A 290 -11.27 -3.27 8.89
N THR A 291 -12.59 -3.27 8.89
CA THR A 291 -13.40 -2.04 8.90
C THR A 291 -13.23 -1.29 10.23
N PRO A 292 -13.66 -0.01 10.35
CA PRO A 292 -13.58 0.71 11.62
C PRO A 292 -14.29 -0.01 12.77
N SER A 293 -15.40 -0.69 12.52
CA SER A 293 -16.05 -1.53 13.53
C SER A 293 -15.23 -2.80 13.85
N GLN A 294 -14.42 -3.24 12.90
CA GLN A 294 -13.69 -4.51 12.86
C GLN A 294 -14.61 -5.75 12.89
N LEU A 295 -15.88 -5.59 12.48
CA LEU A 295 -16.82 -6.69 12.32
C LEU A 295 -16.73 -7.37 10.94
N ALA A 296 -16.03 -6.74 10.01
CA ALA A 296 -15.79 -7.25 8.67
C ALA A 296 -14.41 -6.80 8.16
N PHE A 297 -14.00 -7.38 7.04
CA PHE A 297 -12.85 -6.89 6.28
C PHE A 297 -13.31 -5.79 5.32
N LYS A 298 -12.53 -4.72 5.26
CA LYS A 298 -12.74 -3.56 4.39
C LYS A 298 -12.53 -3.92 2.92
N ASP A 299 -11.55 -4.77 2.64
CA ASP A 299 -11.06 -5.04 1.28
C ASP A 299 -11.14 -6.52 0.88
N LEU A 300 -11.87 -7.34 1.66
CA LEU A 300 -12.11 -8.75 1.41
C LEU A 300 -13.57 -9.10 1.74
N VAL A 301 -14.36 -9.47 0.73
CA VAL A 301 -15.79 -9.79 0.89
C VAL A 301 -16.07 -11.09 0.13
N TRP A 302 -16.84 -12.01 0.73
CA TRP A 302 -17.16 -13.29 0.12
C TRP A 302 -18.34 -13.18 -0.85
N ASN A 303 -18.27 -13.87 -1.99
CA ASN A 303 -19.37 -14.05 -2.94
C ASN A 303 -19.80 -15.52 -2.93
N SER A 304 -20.99 -15.79 -2.38
CA SER A 304 -21.55 -17.14 -2.27
C SER A 304 -21.91 -17.75 -3.63
N GLU A 305 -22.49 -16.97 -4.54
CA GLU A 305 -22.91 -17.44 -5.88
C GLU A 305 -21.73 -17.96 -6.72
N ARG A 306 -20.60 -17.26 -6.64
CA ARG A 306 -19.39 -17.57 -7.40
C ARG A 306 -18.38 -18.39 -6.60
N ASN A 307 -18.68 -18.68 -5.33
CA ASN A 307 -17.80 -19.39 -4.39
C ASN A 307 -16.36 -18.82 -4.40
N THR A 308 -16.24 -17.50 -4.37
CA THR A 308 -14.95 -16.78 -4.41
C THR A 308 -15.08 -15.40 -3.80
N ILE A 309 -13.98 -14.65 -3.68
CA ILE A 309 -14.03 -13.27 -3.17
C ILE A 309 -14.66 -12.32 -4.22
N HIS A 310 -15.38 -11.30 -3.75
CA HIS A 310 -15.99 -10.30 -4.61
C HIS A 310 -14.92 -9.48 -5.36
N PRO A 311 -14.99 -9.37 -6.71
CA PRO A 311 -14.13 -8.48 -7.46
C PRO A 311 -14.51 -7.02 -7.21
N ARG A 312 -13.51 -6.16 -6.97
CA ARG A 312 -13.72 -4.75 -6.64
C ARG A 312 -13.07 -3.84 -7.69
N ALA A 313 -13.90 -3.05 -8.37
CA ALA A 313 -13.42 -2.01 -9.26
C ALA A 313 -12.85 -0.84 -8.44
N THR A 314 -11.85 -0.16 -9.00
CA THR A 314 -11.18 0.97 -8.36
C THR A 314 -11.20 2.19 -9.27
N ARG A 315 -11.24 3.39 -8.69
CA ARG A 315 -11.18 4.66 -9.44
C ARG A 315 -9.99 4.73 -10.40
N VAL A 316 -8.81 4.29 -9.93
CA VAL A 316 -7.60 4.16 -10.74
C VAL A 316 -7.33 2.68 -10.98
N SER A 317 -7.29 2.28 -12.24
CA SER A 317 -6.84 0.97 -12.69
C SER A 317 -6.19 1.11 -14.07
N LEU A 318 -4.87 1.06 -14.11
CA LEU A 318 -4.08 1.32 -15.33
C LEU A 318 -2.83 0.45 -15.39
N ILE A 319 -2.28 0.32 -16.59
CA ILE A 319 -1.00 -0.34 -16.87
C ILE A 319 0.03 0.73 -17.25
N VAL A 320 1.16 0.73 -16.57
CA VAL A 320 2.30 1.61 -16.79
C VAL A 320 3.44 0.77 -17.34
N THR A 321 3.85 1.04 -18.58
CA THR A 321 5.04 0.41 -19.17
C THR A 321 6.22 1.39 -19.13
N LEU A 322 7.21 1.13 -18.29
CA LEU A 322 8.51 1.81 -18.36
C LEU A 322 9.19 1.42 -19.67
N CYS A 323 9.58 2.41 -20.48
CA CYS A 323 10.18 2.17 -21.80
C CYS A 323 11.70 2.38 -21.75
N SER A 324 12.12 3.60 -21.40
CA SER A 324 13.53 3.95 -21.33
C SER A 324 13.75 5.26 -20.58
N CYS A 325 14.94 5.45 -20.01
CA CYS A 325 15.44 6.75 -19.57
C CYS A 325 16.55 7.20 -20.52
N LYS A 326 16.64 8.51 -20.79
CA LYS A 326 17.65 9.08 -21.68
C LYS A 326 18.32 10.27 -21.02
N MET A 327 19.57 10.53 -21.42
CA MET A 327 20.37 11.66 -20.94
C MET A 327 20.58 11.66 -19.41
N ILE A 328 20.53 10.50 -18.76
CA ILE A 328 20.77 10.42 -17.32
C ILE A 328 22.26 10.66 -17.04
N PRO A 329 22.63 11.69 -16.25
CA PRO A 329 24.02 11.96 -15.96
C PRO A 329 24.66 10.78 -15.22
N PRO A 330 25.82 10.27 -15.66
CA PRO A 330 26.51 9.23 -14.92
C PRO A 330 27.16 9.84 -13.66
N PRO A 331 27.28 9.07 -12.56
CA PRO A 331 28.09 9.50 -11.44
C PRO A 331 29.58 9.56 -11.85
N GLY A 332 30.36 10.36 -11.13
CA GLY A 332 31.80 10.53 -11.30
C GLY A 332 32.62 9.34 -10.80
N SER A 333 33.94 9.42 -10.94
CA SER A 333 34.87 8.32 -10.67
C SER A 333 34.98 7.89 -9.21
N GLY A 334 34.44 8.66 -8.26
CA GLY A 334 34.44 8.31 -6.82
C GLY A 334 33.44 7.21 -6.46
N VAL A 335 32.52 6.86 -7.36
CA VAL A 335 31.37 6.01 -7.09
C VAL A 335 31.29 4.84 -8.08
N ARG A 336 31.19 3.61 -7.57
CA ARG A 336 30.93 2.42 -8.37
C ARG A 336 29.44 2.09 -8.38
N VAL A 337 28.80 2.21 -9.54
CA VAL A 337 27.38 1.86 -9.71
C VAL A 337 27.21 0.34 -9.72
N LEU A 338 26.36 -0.17 -8.83
CA LEU A 338 25.99 -1.58 -8.71
C LEU A 338 24.67 -1.89 -9.42
N SER A 339 23.70 -0.98 -9.35
CA SER A 339 22.41 -1.11 -10.03
C SER A 339 21.88 0.24 -10.51
N ARG A 340 21.08 0.20 -11.56
CA ARG A 340 20.26 1.32 -12.07
C ARG A 340 18.82 0.85 -12.07
N HIS A 341 17.90 1.66 -11.58
CA HIS A 341 16.51 1.25 -11.40
C HIS A 341 15.58 2.46 -11.36
N VAL A 342 14.27 2.19 -11.46
CA VAL A 342 13.20 3.15 -11.21
C VAL A 342 12.38 2.62 -10.06
N ARG A 343 12.10 3.48 -9.07
CA ARG A 343 11.05 3.24 -8.09
C ARG A 343 9.82 4.04 -8.47
N LEU A 344 8.65 3.41 -8.34
CA LEU A 344 7.38 4.07 -8.56
C LEU A 344 6.36 3.73 -7.48
N CYS A 345 5.53 4.72 -7.15
CA CYS A 345 4.44 4.61 -6.20
C CYS A 345 3.32 5.60 -6.53
N LEU A 346 2.14 5.39 -5.97
CA LEU A 346 1.09 6.39 -5.96
C LEU A 346 1.47 7.52 -5.00
N PHE A 347 1.22 8.75 -5.43
CA PHE A 347 1.60 9.96 -4.71
C PHE A 347 0.51 11.02 -4.90
N ASP A 348 0.14 11.74 -3.84
CA ASP A 348 -0.91 12.78 -3.90
C ASP A 348 -0.39 14.21 -4.06
N GLY A 349 0.90 14.37 -4.38
CA GLY A 349 1.58 15.67 -4.37
C GLY A 349 2.25 16.00 -3.03
N SER A 350 1.89 15.30 -1.96
CA SER A 350 2.41 15.53 -0.61
C SER A 350 2.92 14.28 0.10
N ARG A 351 2.33 13.11 -0.13
CA ARG A 351 2.62 11.84 0.56
C ARG A 351 2.50 10.67 -0.39
N VAL A 352 3.29 9.63 -0.11
CA VAL A 352 3.18 8.32 -0.75
C VAL A 352 1.92 7.60 -0.27
N LEU A 353 1.14 7.04 -1.19
CA LEU A 353 -0.16 6.43 -0.93
C LEU A 353 -0.19 4.91 -1.11
N SER A 354 0.87 4.31 -1.66
CA SER A 354 0.94 2.88 -1.97
C SER A 354 2.28 2.28 -1.56
N ASN A 355 2.41 0.98 -1.76
CA ASN A 355 3.72 0.36 -1.78
C ASN A 355 4.61 0.97 -2.87
N ILE A 356 5.92 0.84 -2.68
CA ILE A 356 6.94 1.30 -3.60
C ILE A 356 7.41 0.11 -4.44
N HIS A 357 7.16 0.15 -5.74
CA HIS A 357 7.57 -0.89 -6.66
C HIS A 357 8.89 -0.52 -7.34
N THR A 358 9.81 -1.49 -7.45
CA THR A 358 11.14 -1.28 -8.02
C THR A 358 11.31 -2.07 -9.31
N VAL A 359 11.75 -1.40 -10.37
CA VAL A 359 12.09 -2.01 -11.66
C VAL A 359 13.55 -1.75 -12.00
N ARG A 360 14.34 -2.81 -12.16
CA ARG A 360 15.76 -2.73 -12.53
C ARG A 360 15.90 -2.44 -14.02
N ALA A 361 16.78 -1.51 -14.35
CA ALA A 361 17.07 -1.14 -15.72
C ALA A 361 18.24 -1.96 -16.28
N THR A 362 18.20 -2.16 -17.60
CA THR A 362 19.33 -2.64 -18.38
C THR A 362 20.02 -1.45 -19.07
N TRP A 363 21.31 -1.57 -19.34
CA TRP A 363 22.08 -0.49 -19.97
C TRP A 363 23.26 -1.06 -20.75
N LEU A 364 23.77 -0.29 -21.72
CA LEU A 364 24.94 -0.67 -22.50
C LEU A 364 26.13 0.24 -22.16
N PRO A 365 27.35 -0.30 -21.96
CA PRO A 365 28.54 0.50 -21.70
C PRO A 365 28.85 1.58 -22.74
N LYS A 366 28.46 1.35 -24.00
CA LYS A 366 28.61 2.31 -25.10
C LYS A 366 27.67 3.53 -24.96
N ASN A 367 26.60 3.42 -24.19
CA ASN A 367 25.61 4.47 -23.99
C ASN A 367 25.12 4.47 -22.53
N PRO A 368 25.96 4.89 -21.56
CA PRO A 368 25.66 4.78 -20.13
C PRO A 368 24.56 5.72 -19.64
N GLN A 369 24.20 6.72 -20.45
CA GLN A 369 23.15 7.71 -20.17
C GLN A 369 21.75 7.23 -20.59
N THR A 370 21.67 6.07 -21.25
CA THR A 370 20.41 5.48 -21.70
C THR A 370 20.15 4.19 -20.96
N TRP A 371 19.02 4.12 -20.29
CA TRP A 371 18.57 2.96 -19.55
C TRP A 371 17.34 2.40 -20.24
N THR A 372 17.25 1.08 -20.34
CA THR A 372 16.18 0.38 -21.05
C THR A 372 15.48 -0.60 -20.13
N PHE A 373 14.17 -0.74 -20.32
CA PHE A 373 13.32 -1.64 -19.56
C PHE A 373 12.68 -2.64 -20.51
N SER A 374 12.55 -3.89 -20.08
CA SER A 374 11.91 -4.92 -20.88
C SER A 374 10.40 -4.77 -20.74
N PRO A 375 9.66 -4.49 -21.82
CA PRO A 375 8.23 -4.21 -21.71
C PRO A 375 7.39 -5.45 -21.39
N ARG A 376 7.98 -6.66 -21.44
CA ARG A 376 7.34 -7.92 -21.04
C ARG A 376 8.39 -8.93 -20.58
N VAL A 377 8.27 -9.40 -19.36
CA VAL A 377 8.97 -10.61 -18.89
C VAL A 377 8.17 -11.83 -19.33
N MET A 378 8.77 -12.66 -20.21
CA MET A 378 8.25 -13.98 -20.57
C MET A 378 9.28 -15.05 -20.23
N GLY A 379 8.83 -16.18 -19.68
CA GLY A 379 9.69 -17.32 -19.35
C GLY A 379 10.71 -17.02 -18.24
N ILE A 380 11.98 -17.29 -18.52
CA ILE A 380 13.09 -17.27 -17.55
C ILE A 380 13.64 -15.87 -17.21
N LEU A 381 13.10 -14.80 -17.83
CA LEU A 381 13.61 -13.46 -17.55
C LEU A 381 13.22 -13.05 -16.11
N PRO A 382 14.13 -12.46 -15.32
CA PRO A 382 13.80 -12.01 -13.98
C PRO A 382 12.66 -10.98 -14.00
N SER A 383 11.65 -11.19 -13.15
CA SER A 383 10.53 -10.26 -12.88
C SER A 383 10.98 -8.84 -12.63
N LEU A 384 12.13 -8.66 -11.97
CA LEU A 384 12.66 -7.36 -11.60
C LEU A 384 12.98 -6.48 -12.83
N LEU A 385 13.14 -7.08 -14.01
CA LEU A 385 13.34 -6.37 -15.27
C LEU A 385 12.02 -6.05 -15.99
N ASP A 386 10.87 -6.46 -15.43
CA ASP A 386 9.55 -6.24 -16.01
C ASP A 386 9.17 -4.78 -15.91
N GLY A 387 9.18 -4.09 -17.05
CA GLY A 387 8.76 -2.71 -17.18
C GLY A 387 7.24 -2.55 -17.18
N ASP A 388 6.44 -3.62 -17.28
CA ASP A 388 4.97 -3.55 -17.30
C ASP A 388 4.39 -3.70 -15.89
N CYS A 389 3.91 -2.59 -15.33
CA CYS A 389 3.38 -2.52 -13.97
C CYS A 389 1.88 -2.23 -13.99
N PHE A 390 1.10 -2.90 -13.14
CA PHE A 390 -0.26 -2.44 -12.83
C PHE A 390 -0.23 -1.40 -11.71
N VAL A 391 -1.15 -0.45 -11.76
CA VAL A 391 -1.38 0.55 -10.72
C VAL A 391 -2.87 0.56 -10.39
N ARG A 392 -3.20 0.30 -9.13
CA ARG A 392 -4.55 0.35 -8.59
C ARG A 392 -4.62 1.35 -7.43
N SER A 393 -5.65 2.17 -7.41
CA SER A 393 -5.99 3.02 -6.26
C SER A 393 -7.46 3.35 -6.24
N ASN A 394 -8.03 3.44 -5.04
CA ASN A 394 -9.35 4.02 -4.83
C ASN A 394 -9.29 5.38 -4.12
N SER A 395 -8.11 6.00 -4.02
CA SER A 395 -7.96 7.32 -3.40
C SER A 395 -8.75 8.39 -4.15
N LEU A 396 -9.43 9.25 -3.39
CA LEU A 396 -10.24 10.36 -3.89
C LEU A 396 -9.43 11.65 -4.08
N SER A 397 -8.12 11.64 -3.81
CA SER A 397 -7.28 12.83 -4.02
C SER A 397 -7.38 13.33 -5.46
N ALA A 398 -7.55 14.65 -5.61
CA ALA A 398 -7.56 15.33 -6.91
C ALA A 398 -6.17 15.36 -7.55
N ASP A 399 -5.13 15.41 -6.72
CA ASP A 399 -3.73 15.45 -7.13
C ASP A 399 -3.09 14.06 -7.23
N ILE A 400 -3.89 13.00 -7.24
CA ILE A 400 -3.36 11.65 -7.35
C ILE A 400 -2.55 11.47 -8.66
N GLY A 401 -1.34 10.97 -8.48
CA GLY A 401 -0.38 10.76 -9.55
C GLY A 401 0.53 9.57 -9.26
N ILE A 402 1.41 9.28 -10.21
CA ILE A 402 2.50 8.33 -10.04
C ILE A 402 3.79 9.13 -9.90
N LEU A 403 4.47 8.93 -8.78
CA LEU A 403 5.83 9.43 -8.57
C LEU A 403 6.80 8.38 -9.10
N PHE A 404 7.75 8.82 -9.93
CA PHE A 404 8.88 8.03 -10.41
C PHE A 404 10.17 8.62 -9.87
N GLU A 405 11.00 7.79 -9.25
CA GLU A 405 12.35 8.15 -8.82
C GLU A 405 13.36 7.26 -9.54
N LEU A 406 14.30 7.86 -10.26
CA LEU A 406 15.38 7.12 -10.91
C LEU A 406 16.51 6.94 -9.91
N GLY A 407 16.82 5.70 -9.56
CA GLY A 407 17.82 5.38 -8.55
C GLY A 407 19.10 4.77 -9.13
N ILE A 408 20.22 5.04 -8.46
CA ILE A 408 21.45 4.25 -8.57
C ILE A 408 21.85 3.70 -7.21
N THR A 409 22.03 2.39 -7.12
CA THR A 409 22.69 1.77 -5.97
C THR A 409 24.19 1.79 -6.21
N TYR A 410 24.95 2.21 -5.21
CA TYR A 410 26.38 2.43 -5.37
C TYR A 410 27.20 1.94 -4.20
N LYS A 411 28.50 1.79 -4.46
CA LYS A 411 29.54 1.61 -3.45
C LYS A 411 30.64 2.65 -3.66
N CYS A 412 31.04 3.34 -2.60
CA CYS A 412 32.18 4.25 -2.65
C CYS A 412 33.47 3.49 -2.96
N ASN A 413 34.31 4.05 -3.85
CA ASN A 413 35.63 3.48 -4.11
C ASN A 413 36.53 3.71 -2.88
N HIS A 414 37.24 2.67 -2.43
CA HIS A 414 38.21 2.82 -1.35
C HIS A 414 39.31 3.80 -1.77
N GLY A 415 39.38 4.95 -1.09
CA GLY A 415 40.50 5.88 -1.14
C GLY A 415 40.54 6.81 -2.35
N GLN A 416 40.00 8.02 -2.18
CA GLN A 416 40.51 9.19 -2.89
C GLN A 416 40.64 10.36 -1.92
N TRP A 417 41.88 10.82 -1.76
CA TRP A 417 42.30 11.87 -0.83
C TRP A 417 41.75 13.22 -1.31
N SER A 418 40.99 13.91 -0.47
CA SER A 418 40.65 15.32 -0.69
C SER A 418 41.65 16.20 0.07
N PRO A 419 42.13 17.31 -0.52
CA PRO A 419 42.91 18.29 0.24
C PRO A 419 42.01 18.93 1.30
N ALA A 420 42.46 18.96 2.56
CA ALA A 420 41.75 19.65 3.63
C ALA A 420 41.63 21.15 3.30
N PRO A 421 40.51 21.82 3.65
CA PRO A 421 40.43 23.26 3.52
C PRO A 421 41.50 23.88 4.41
N VAL A 422 42.34 24.73 3.82
CA VAL A 422 43.38 25.47 4.53
C VAL A 422 42.66 26.47 5.45
N TYR A 423 42.40 26.09 6.69
CA TYR A 423 42.14 27.06 7.73
C TYR A 423 43.47 27.76 8.05
N THR A 424 43.52 29.05 7.73
CA THR A 424 44.61 29.92 8.12
C THR A 424 44.59 30.08 9.63
N ASP A 425 45.45 29.38 10.37
CA ASP A 425 46.23 30.02 11.41
C ASP A 425 47.48 29.23 11.80
N ARG A 426 48.43 29.97 12.35
CA ARG A 426 49.87 29.71 12.42
C ARG A 426 50.30 28.47 13.23
N ALA A 427 51.44 27.93 12.77
CA ALA A 427 52.49 27.20 13.50
C ALA A 427 52.45 25.64 13.52
N CYS A 428 53.09 25.04 12.51
CA CYS A 428 53.73 23.71 12.63
C CYS A 428 55.17 23.80 12.04
N PRO A 429 56.25 23.66 12.84
CA PRO A 429 57.64 23.85 12.37
C PRO A 429 58.31 22.64 11.70
N SER A 430 57.57 21.59 11.34
CA SER A 430 58.12 20.44 10.63
C SER A 430 57.15 20.01 9.53
N GLY A 431 57.57 20.20 8.27
CA GLY A 431 56.77 19.98 7.06
C GLY A 431 56.36 18.53 6.82
N ILE A 432 55.47 18.01 7.66
CA ILE A 432 54.73 16.77 7.46
C ILE A 432 53.26 17.19 7.45
N CYS A 433 52.64 17.23 6.27
CA CYS A 433 51.19 17.36 6.16
C CYS A 433 50.54 16.21 6.93
N CYS A 434 49.86 16.55 8.03
CA CYS A 434 49.02 15.61 8.76
C CYS A 434 47.73 15.39 7.96
N TRP A 435 47.77 14.47 7.01
CA TRP A 435 46.56 13.93 6.42
C TRP A 435 45.86 13.09 7.49
N LYS A 436 44.68 13.51 7.96
CA LYS A 436 43.81 12.59 8.71
C LYS A 436 43.08 11.72 7.70
N ALA A 437 43.37 10.42 7.73
CA ALA A 437 42.58 9.41 7.06
C ALA A 437 41.23 9.31 7.77
N GLN A 438 40.16 9.83 7.18
CA GLN A 438 38.84 9.31 7.48
C GLN A 438 38.76 7.96 6.78
N GLN A 439 38.74 6.88 7.56
CA GLN A 439 38.51 5.54 7.05
C GLN A 439 37.10 5.50 6.47
N SER A 440 36.92 5.91 5.21
CA SER A 440 35.73 5.54 4.47
C SER A 440 35.82 4.03 4.26
N THR A 441 35.13 3.28 5.12
CA THR A 441 34.71 1.92 4.79
C THR A 441 34.01 1.98 3.41
N GLY A 442 33.92 0.87 2.69
CA GLY A 442 33.26 0.85 1.38
C GLY A 442 31.75 1.08 1.51
N GLU A 443 31.36 2.28 1.95
CA GLU A 443 30.00 2.70 2.24
C GLU A 443 29.16 2.54 1.00
N ARG A 444 28.01 1.93 1.23
CA ARG A 444 27.04 1.57 0.23
C ARG A 444 25.81 2.42 0.48
N GLY A 445 25.22 2.93 -0.59
CA GLY A 445 24.02 3.73 -0.49
C GLY A 445 23.24 3.76 -1.78
N GLU A 446 22.22 4.61 -1.79
CA GLU A 446 21.42 4.84 -2.97
C GLU A 446 21.17 6.34 -3.21
N LEU A 447 21.31 6.75 -4.46
CA LEU A 447 21.08 8.12 -4.90
C LEU A 447 19.91 8.19 -5.87
N SER A 448 19.12 9.25 -5.73
CA SER A 448 18.20 9.73 -6.74
C SER A 448 18.96 10.48 -7.83
N CYS A 449 18.83 10.01 -9.07
CA CYS A 449 19.30 10.68 -10.29
C CYS A 449 18.28 11.68 -10.83
N GLY A 450 17.18 11.88 -10.11
CA GLY A 450 16.08 12.73 -10.50
C GLY A 450 14.74 12.00 -10.42
N TRP A 451 13.69 12.79 -10.34
CA TRP A 451 12.32 12.32 -10.16
C TRP A 451 11.38 12.97 -11.17
N ALA A 452 10.25 12.32 -11.42
CA ALA A 452 9.16 12.86 -12.21
C ALA A 452 7.83 12.48 -11.60
N PHE A 453 6.85 13.38 -11.71
CA PHE A 453 5.50 13.16 -11.21
C PHE A 453 4.49 13.25 -12.34
N LEU A 454 3.74 12.17 -12.55
CA LEU A 454 2.68 12.09 -13.55
C LEU A 454 1.32 12.11 -12.85
N LYS A 455 0.65 13.28 -12.87
CA LYS A 455 -0.76 13.37 -12.43
C LYS A 455 -1.64 12.48 -13.31
N LEU A 456 -2.54 11.73 -12.68
CA LEU A 456 -3.42 10.79 -13.39
C LEU A 456 -4.70 11.43 -13.91
N PHE A 457 -5.05 12.59 -13.36
CA PHE A 457 -6.21 13.37 -13.77
C PHE A 457 -5.79 14.81 -14.08
N THR A 458 -6.48 15.43 -15.02
CA THR A 458 -6.39 16.88 -15.25
C THR A 458 -7.00 17.64 -14.06
N SER A 459 -6.77 18.95 -13.97
CA SER A 459 -7.45 19.82 -13.00
C SER A 459 -8.99 19.75 -13.10
N SER A 460 -9.51 19.41 -14.29
CA SER A 460 -10.93 19.16 -14.54
C SER A 460 -11.41 17.74 -14.20
N GLY A 461 -10.56 16.88 -13.61
CA GLY A 461 -10.91 15.53 -13.20
C GLY A 461 -10.94 14.48 -14.33
N ILE A 462 -10.48 14.83 -15.54
CA ILE A 462 -10.46 13.91 -16.69
C ILE A 462 -9.21 13.02 -16.61
N PRO A 463 -9.32 11.69 -16.75
CA PRO A 463 -8.16 10.79 -16.77
C PRO A 463 -7.17 11.14 -17.89
N ILE A 464 -5.88 10.97 -17.63
CA ILE A 464 -4.85 11.17 -18.66
C ILE A 464 -5.03 10.21 -19.85
N PRO A 465 -4.70 10.65 -21.07
CA PRO A 465 -4.83 9.80 -22.25
C PRO A 465 -3.88 8.60 -22.21
N SER A 466 -4.37 7.47 -22.71
CA SER A 466 -3.59 6.25 -22.93
C SER A 466 -2.60 6.44 -24.09
N LYS A 467 -1.43 6.99 -23.80
CA LYS A 467 -0.36 7.26 -24.77
C LYS A 467 1.03 7.14 -24.15
N MET A 468 2.04 7.38 -24.97
CA MET A 468 3.41 7.58 -24.49
C MET A 468 3.53 8.99 -23.91
N HIS A 469 4.14 9.06 -22.72
CA HIS A 469 4.43 10.28 -21.99
C HIS A 469 5.94 10.43 -21.86
N GLU A 470 6.42 11.62 -22.19
CA GLU A 470 7.82 12.02 -22.06
C GLU A 470 7.93 12.93 -20.83
N LEU A 471 8.52 12.40 -19.76
CA LEU A 471 8.61 13.06 -18.48
C LEU A 471 10.02 13.63 -18.28
N VAL A 472 10.15 14.94 -18.23
CA VAL A 472 11.41 15.61 -17.89
C VAL A 472 11.69 15.40 -16.41
N LEU A 473 12.91 15.00 -16.07
CA LEU A 473 13.29 14.74 -14.70
C LEU A 473 13.69 16.04 -13.99
N SER A 474 13.22 16.17 -12.75
CA SER A 474 13.65 17.20 -11.81
C SER A 474 14.75 16.63 -10.91
N GLY A 475 15.74 17.44 -10.56
CA GLY A 475 16.72 17.10 -9.53
C GLY A 475 16.12 17.28 -8.13
N GLY A 476 16.91 16.99 -7.10
CA GLY A 476 16.45 17.14 -5.73
C GLY A 476 15.46 16.05 -5.31
N THR A 477 14.56 16.41 -4.40
CA THR A 477 13.42 15.58 -3.98
C THR A 477 12.10 16.17 -4.50
N PRO A 478 10.98 15.42 -4.46
CA PRO A 478 9.65 15.95 -4.81
C PRO A 478 9.22 17.22 -4.06
N TYR A 479 9.87 17.53 -2.93
CA TYR A 479 9.58 18.70 -2.10
C TYR A 479 10.49 19.90 -2.42
N GLU A 480 11.57 19.69 -3.17
CA GLU A 480 12.47 20.74 -3.62
C GLU A 480 11.98 21.31 -4.97
N ARG A 481 11.84 22.64 -5.05
CA ARG A 481 11.42 23.31 -6.29
C ARG A 481 12.61 23.86 -7.05
N GLY A 482 12.59 23.73 -8.38
CA GLY A 482 13.55 24.38 -9.28
C GLY A 482 14.95 23.77 -9.30
N VAL A 483 15.14 22.57 -8.74
CA VAL A 483 16.44 21.89 -8.77
C VAL A 483 16.63 21.18 -10.11
N GLU A 484 17.63 21.61 -10.87
CA GLU A 484 18.01 20.94 -12.12
C GLU A 484 18.82 19.67 -11.84
N VAL A 485 18.56 18.60 -12.60
CA VAL A 485 19.33 17.33 -12.48
C VAL A 485 20.81 17.54 -12.81
N ASP A 486 21.11 18.29 -13.87
CA ASP A 486 22.47 18.68 -14.24
C ASP A 486 22.54 20.16 -14.67
N PRO A 487 22.95 21.07 -13.76
CA PRO A 487 23.12 22.49 -14.05
C PRO A 487 24.18 22.81 -15.12
N SER A 488 24.99 21.84 -15.55
CA SER A 488 25.92 22.04 -16.66
C SER A 488 25.21 22.19 -18.02
N ILE A 489 24.00 21.65 -18.15
CA ILE A 489 23.19 21.73 -19.38
C ILE A 489 22.73 23.18 -19.60
N SER A 490 22.16 23.81 -18.57
CA SER A 490 21.70 25.19 -18.62
C SER A 490 22.87 26.18 -18.75
N ARG A 491 24.01 25.93 -18.08
CA ARG A 491 25.23 26.76 -18.23
C ARG A 491 25.83 26.73 -19.64
N ARG A 492 25.59 25.66 -20.41
CA ARG A 492 26.06 25.52 -21.81
C ARG A 492 25.01 25.99 -22.83
N ALA A 493 23.81 26.35 -22.40
CA ALA A 493 22.78 26.93 -23.26
C ALA A 493 23.13 28.39 -23.52
N GLY A 494 23.64 28.70 -24.72
CA GLY A 494 23.82 30.10 -25.13
C GLY A 494 22.46 30.76 -25.42
N SER A 495 22.46 32.09 -25.54
CA SER A 495 21.25 32.93 -25.63
C SER A 495 20.44 32.78 -26.93
N GLY A 496 20.89 31.99 -27.90
CA GLY A 496 20.21 31.80 -29.18
C GLY A 496 19.10 30.75 -29.11
N VAL A 497 17.95 31.02 -29.74
CA VAL A 497 16.77 30.12 -29.81
C VAL A 497 17.14 28.69 -30.26
N PHE A 498 18.06 28.56 -31.23
CA PHE A 498 18.54 27.25 -31.69
C PHE A 498 19.37 26.49 -30.63
N GLN A 499 20.18 27.21 -29.85
CA GLN A 499 20.96 26.62 -28.76
C GLN A 499 20.05 26.22 -27.59
N GLN A 500 19.02 27.02 -27.31
CA GLN A 500 17.99 26.72 -26.31
C GLN A 500 17.14 25.49 -26.69
N PHE A 501 16.83 25.32 -27.98
CA PHE A 501 16.17 24.11 -28.47
C PHE A 501 17.08 22.87 -28.36
N MET A 502 18.38 23.01 -28.63
CA MET A 502 19.34 21.91 -28.46
C MET A 502 19.58 21.56 -26.98
N SER A 503 19.50 22.50 -26.04
CA SER A 503 19.61 22.21 -24.61
C SER A 503 18.38 21.47 -24.06
N LEU A 504 17.17 21.77 -24.56
CA LEU A 504 15.96 21.02 -24.22
C LEU A 504 16.07 19.53 -24.57
N ARG A 505 16.65 19.20 -25.72
CA ARG A 505 16.90 17.79 -26.14
C ARG A 505 17.94 17.06 -25.31
N LYS A 506 18.71 17.78 -24.48
CA LYS A 506 19.74 17.22 -23.61
C LYS A 506 19.24 16.99 -22.19
N GLN A 507 18.02 17.43 -21.86
CA GLN A 507 17.48 17.24 -20.52
C GLN A 507 17.28 15.74 -20.23
N PRO A 508 17.53 15.30 -18.98
CA PRO A 508 17.23 13.94 -18.55
C PRO A 508 15.73 13.67 -18.60
N VAL A 509 15.35 12.54 -19.20
CA VAL A 509 13.95 12.23 -19.52
C VAL A 509 13.64 10.76 -19.23
N LEU A 510 12.46 10.50 -18.68
CA LEU A 510 11.84 9.19 -18.54
C LEU A 510 10.69 9.04 -19.55
N LEU A 511 10.72 7.95 -20.33
CA LEU A 511 9.66 7.58 -21.27
C LEU A 511 8.79 6.48 -20.68
N VAL A 512 7.50 6.78 -20.52
CA VAL A 512 6.51 5.88 -19.92
C VAL A 512 5.31 5.75 -20.86
N LYS A 513 4.78 4.55 -21.03
CA LYS A 513 3.51 4.33 -21.75
C LYS A 513 2.40 3.98 -20.77
N VAL A 514 1.36 4.80 -20.74
CA VAL A 514 0.16 4.53 -19.92
C VAL A 514 -0.91 3.91 -20.80
N LYS A 515 -1.57 2.87 -20.30
CA LYS A 515 -2.66 2.16 -20.98
C LYS A 515 -3.77 1.81 -20.01
N SER A 516 -5.00 1.74 -20.51
CA SER A 516 -6.07 1.04 -19.80
C SER A 516 -5.84 -0.48 -19.87
N PRO A 517 -6.16 -1.23 -18.79
CA PRO A 517 -6.11 -2.69 -18.83
C PRO A 517 -7.13 -3.24 -19.82
N SER A 518 -6.84 -4.38 -20.45
CA SER A 518 -7.85 -5.12 -21.20
C SER A 518 -8.96 -5.61 -20.27
N VAL A 519 -10.14 -5.95 -20.81
CA VAL A 519 -11.26 -6.50 -20.02
C VAL A 519 -10.79 -7.67 -19.15
N HIS A 520 -10.14 -8.66 -19.75
CA HIS A 520 -9.58 -9.80 -19.03
C HIS A 520 -8.58 -9.41 -17.92
N SER A 521 -7.68 -8.46 -18.19
CA SER A 521 -6.71 -8.01 -17.18
C SER A 521 -7.42 -7.27 -16.04
N LYS A 522 -8.44 -6.45 -16.37
CA LYS A 522 -9.24 -5.72 -15.40
C LYS A 522 -9.99 -6.68 -14.48
N ASP A 523 -10.58 -7.74 -15.03
CA ASP A 523 -11.30 -8.76 -14.28
C ASP A 523 -10.39 -9.46 -13.26
N ILE A 524 -9.17 -9.81 -13.67
CA ILE A 524 -8.16 -10.41 -12.77
C ILE A 524 -7.71 -9.41 -11.71
N LEU A 525 -7.38 -8.17 -12.13
CA LEU A 525 -6.90 -7.14 -11.21
C LEU A 525 -7.94 -6.81 -10.14
N ASN A 526 -9.24 -6.96 -10.41
CA ASN A 526 -10.30 -6.66 -9.45
C ASN A 526 -10.31 -7.57 -8.22
N PHE A 527 -9.60 -8.70 -8.24
CA PHE A 527 -9.39 -9.56 -7.06
C PHE A 527 -8.26 -9.06 -6.14
N LEU A 528 -7.48 -8.07 -6.57
CA LEU A 528 -6.39 -7.48 -5.81
C LEU A 528 -6.87 -6.30 -4.93
N PRO A 529 -6.09 -5.93 -3.89
CA PRO A 529 -6.43 -4.81 -3.03
C PRO A 529 -6.72 -3.52 -3.80
N GLU A 530 -7.50 -2.63 -3.18
CA GLU A 530 -7.88 -1.35 -3.77
C GLU A 530 -6.67 -0.50 -4.16
N THR A 531 -5.62 -0.54 -3.34
CA THR A 531 -4.38 0.19 -3.57
C THR A 531 -3.22 -0.79 -3.60
N LEU A 532 -2.60 -0.94 -4.76
CA LEU A 532 -1.43 -1.79 -4.96
C LEU A 532 -0.73 -1.41 -6.27
N VAL A 533 0.59 -1.41 -6.25
CA VAL A 533 1.45 -1.27 -7.44
C VAL A 533 2.32 -2.52 -7.55
N GLY A 534 2.37 -3.14 -8.72
CA GLY A 534 3.17 -4.35 -8.91
C GLY A 534 3.40 -4.71 -10.37
N GLY A 535 4.28 -5.69 -10.60
CA GLY A 535 4.57 -6.21 -11.93
C GLY A 535 3.41 -7.04 -12.48
N MET A 536 3.09 -6.87 -13.77
CA MET A 536 2.06 -7.66 -14.43
C MET A 536 2.36 -9.17 -14.41
N CYS A 537 3.65 -9.54 -14.35
CA CYS A 537 4.07 -10.95 -14.26
C CYS A 537 3.65 -11.68 -12.97
N TYR A 538 3.18 -10.98 -11.93
CA TYR A 538 2.78 -11.58 -10.66
C TYR A 538 1.27 -11.67 -10.43
N ILE A 539 0.44 -11.07 -11.30
CA ILE A 539 -1.00 -10.89 -11.02
C ILE A 539 -1.70 -12.19 -10.63
N HIS A 540 -1.40 -13.31 -11.32
CA HIS A 540 -2.06 -14.59 -11.04
C HIS A 540 -1.65 -15.17 -9.68
N LEU A 541 -0.38 -15.03 -9.30
CA LEU A 541 0.12 -15.51 -7.99
C LEU A 541 -0.50 -14.69 -6.85
N LEU A 542 -0.61 -13.37 -7.03
CA LEU A 542 -1.24 -12.48 -6.06
C LEU A 542 -2.74 -12.78 -5.92
N VAL A 543 -3.43 -13.13 -7.01
CA VAL A 543 -4.83 -13.53 -7.00
C VAL A 543 -5.04 -14.87 -6.29
N PHE A 544 -4.18 -15.88 -6.53
CA PHE A 544 -4.23 -17.13 -5.78
C PHE A 544 -4.09 -16.90 -4.27
N TYR A 545 -3.10 -16.09 -3.86
CA TYR A 545 -2.95 -15.70 -2.47
C TYR A 545 -4.22 -15.05 -1.91
N ARG A 546 -4.79 -14.08 -2.64
CA ARG A 546 -6.03 -13.38 -2.24
C ARG A 546 -7.24 -14.31 -2.13
N GLN A 547 -7.37 -15.30 -3.02
CA GLN A 547 -8.47 -16.26 -2.99
C GLN A 547 -8.31 -17.26 -1.83
N ILE A 548 -7.11 -17.80 -1.61
CA ILE A 548 -6.81 -18.68 -0.47
C ILE A 548 -7.02 -17.93 0.86
N LEU A 549 -6.67 -16.65 0.90
CA LEU A 549 -6.93 -15.78 2.04
C LEU A 549 -8.44 -15.62 2.28
N GLY A 550 -9.23 -15.47 1.21
CA GLY A 550 -10.69 -15.45 1.26
C GLY A 550 -11.28 -16.75 1.80
N ASP A 551 -10.83 -17.90 1.29
CA ASP A 551 -11.27 -19.21 1.75
C ASP A 551 -10.99 -19.36 3.25
N ALA A 552 -9.75 -19.14 3.67
CA ALA A 552 -9.31 -19.35 5.04
C ALA A 552 -9.92 -18.37 6.06
N LEU A 553 -10.30 -17.15 5.65
CA LEU A 553 -10.85 -16.13 6.55
C LEU A 553 -12.38 -16.04 6.53
N LEU A 554 -13.03 -16.36 5.41
CA LEU A 554 -14.45 -16.10 5.20
C LEU A 554 -15.27 -17.36 4.94
N LYS A 555 -14.68 -18.43 4.38
CA LYS A 555 -15.39 -19.66 4.02
C LYS A 555 -15.16 -20.78 5.04
N ASP A 556 -13.90 -21.05 5.37
CA ASP A 556 -13.51 -22.24 6.13
C ASP A 556 -13.63 -22.05 7.66
N ARG A 557 -13.87 -20.81 8.11
CA ARG A 557 -14.02 -20.49 9.54
C ARG A 557 -15.42 -20.82 10.01
N THR A 558 -15.51 -21.73 10.97
CA THR A 558 -16.76 -22.06 11.68
C THR A 558 -17.36 -20.87 12.42
N SER A 559 -16.52 -19.97 12.95
CA SER A 559 -16.95 -18.70 13.53
C SER A 559 -15.95 -17.59 13.20
N MET A 560 -16.47 -16.44 12.74
CA MET A 560 -15.66 -15.23 12.56
C MET A 560 -15.05 -14.72 13.88
N GLN A 561 -15.59 -15.14 15.03
CA GLN A 561 -15.18 -14.73 16.37
C GLN A 561 -14.05 -15.59 16.96
N SER A 562 -13.70 -16.72 16.33
CA SER A 562 -12.57 -17.53 16.80
C SER A 562 -11.28 -16.69 16.74
N THR A 563 -10.34 -16.93 17.65
CA THR A 563 -9.00 -16.32 17.61
C THR A 563 -7.93 -17.37 17.34
N ASP A 564 -8.35 -18.55 16.87
CA ASP A 564 -7.45 -19.65 16.62
C ASP A 564 -6.48 -19.31 15.49
N LEU A 565 -5.24 -19.77 15.66
CA LEU A 565 -4.23 -19.65 14.62
C LEU A 565 -4.67 -20.42 13.39
N ILE A 566 -4.65 -19.76 12.23
CA ILE A 566 -5.01 -20.38 10.96
C ILE A 566 -3.80 -21.16 10.47
N CYS A 567 -3.87 -22.49 10.45
CA CYS A 567 -2.79 -23.32 9.94
C CYS A 567 -2.78 -23.29 8.40
N ASN A 568 -2.10 -22.30 7.82
CA ASN A 568 -1.94 -22.16 6.39
C ASN A 568 -0.54 -21.59 6.07
N PRO A 569 0.42 -22.46 5.69
CA PRO A 569 1.81 -22.02 5.48
C PRO A 569 1.96 -21.07 4.29
N VAL A 570 1.09 -21.18 3.28
CA VAL A 570 1.06 -20.22 2.16
C VAL A 570 0.70 -18.84 2.70
N LEU A 571 -0.36 -18.72 3.49
CA LEU A 571 -0.76 -17.42 4.05
C LEU A 571 0.28 -16.84 5.01
N ALA A 572 0.90 -17.68 5.83
CA ALA A 572 1.93 -17.28 6.79
C ALA A 572 3.21 -16.78 6.12
N THR A 573 3.65 -17.40 5.02
CA THR A 573 5.00 -17.17 4.45
C THR A 573 5.01 -16.39 3.13
N PHE A 574 3.89 -16.32 2.40
CA PHE A 574 3.82 -15.60 1.12
C PHE A 574 4.15 -14.09 1.23
N PRO A 575 3.77 -13.37 2.31
CA PRO A 575 4.15 -11.95 2.47
C PRO A 575 5.68 -11.77 2.49
N GLN A 576 6.40 -12.63 3.19
CA GLN A 576 7.87 -12.62 3.22
C GLN A 576 8.46 -12.99 1.85
N LEU A 577 7.83 -13.93 1.14
CA LEU A 577 8.25 -14.35 -0.19
C LEU A 577 8.08 -13.22 -1.21
N LEU A 578 7.02 -12.41 -1.11
CA LEU A 578 6.77 -11.28 -2.02
C LEU A 578 7.88 -10.21 -1.97
N ASP A 579 8.56 -10.07 -0.84
CA ASP A 579 9.69 -9.16 -0.67
C ASP A 579 11.00 -9.72 -1.28
N GLN A 580 10.98 -10.94 -1.84
CA GLN A 580 12.12 -11.61 -2.49
C GLN A 580 11.82 -11.91 -3.97
N PRO A 581 12.22 -11.02 -4.90
CA PRO A 581 11.88 -11.16 -6.33
C PRO A 581 12.34 -12.48 -6.97
N ASP A 582 13.47 -13.03 -6.53
CA ASP A 582 14.03 -14.27 -7.05
C ASP A 582 13.24 -15.53 -6.62
N LEU A 583 12.68 -15.54 -5.40
CA LEU A 583 11.75 -16.57 -4.96
C LEU A 583 10.37 -16.41 -5.62
N MET A 584 9.90 -15.18 -5.81
CA MET A 584 8.70 -14.93 -6.61
C MET A 584 8.87 -15.40 -8.06
N ASP A 585 10.06 -15.24 -8.65
CA ASP A 585 10.38 -15.77 -9.98
C ASP A 585 10.45 -17.30 -10.01
N ALA A 586 10.96 -17.93 -8.95
CA ALA A 586 10.95 -19.38 -8.77
C ALA A 586 9.52 -19.92 -8.74
N LEU A 587 8.64 -19.34 -7.91
CA LEU A 587 7.23 -19.71 -7.82
C LEU A 587 6.50 -19.50 -9.15
N ARG A 588 6.72 -18.35 -9.80
CA ARG A 588 6.13 -18.05 -11.11
C ARG A 588 6.52 -19.08 -12.16
N SER A 589 7.79 -19.46 -12.18
CA SER A 589 8.32 -20.44 -13.14
C SER A 589 7.78 -21.84 -12.87
N ALA A 590 7.73 -22.25 -11.60
CA ALA A 590 7.18 -23.54 -11.19
C ALA A 590 5.67 -23.64 -11.52
N TRP A 591 4.91 -22.58 -11.24
CA TRP A 591 3.49 -22.51 -11.59
C TRP A 591 3.27 -22.56 -13.10
N ALA A 592 4.03 -21.79 -13.87
CA ALA A 592 3.90 -21.78 -15.33
C ALA A 592 4.17 -23.18 -15.94
N GLU A 593 5.12 -23.94 -15.39
CA GLU A 593 5.38 -25.31 -15.83
C GLU A 593 4.22 -26.24 -15.45
N LYS A 594 3.73 -26.18 -14.20
CA LYS A 594 2.56 -26.96 -13.76
C LYS A 594 1.35 -26.67 -14.64
N GLU A 595 1.05 -25.40 -14.89
CA GLU A 595 -0.10 -24.97 -15.68
C GLU A 595 -0.06 -25.53 -17.11
N ARG A 596 1.13 -25.71 -17.70
CA ARG A 596 1.28 -26.34 -19.03
C ARG A 596 0.88 -27.81 -19.03
N THR A 597 1.00 -28.50 -17.90
CA THR A 597 0.61 -29.92 -17.77
C THR A 597 -0.89 -30.13 -17.56
N LEU A 598 -1.62 -29.09 -17.17
CA LEU A 598 -3.04 -29.22 -16.82
C LEU A 598 -3.94 -29.36 -18.06
N LYS A 599 -4.97 -30.20 -17.93
CA LYS A 599 -6.02 -30.36 -18.94
C LYS A 599 -6.94 -29.15 -18.95
N ARG A 600 -7.67 -28.96 -20.06
CA ARG A 600 -8.62 -27.85 -20.20
C ARG A 600 -9.73 -27.85 -19.14
N ILE A 601 -10.17 -29.02 -18.67
CA ILE A 601 -11.21 -29.13 -17.64
C ILE A 601 -10.67 -28.69 -16.27
N GLU A 602 -9.46 -29.13 -15.92
CA GLU A 602 -8.73 -28.74 -14.70
C GLU A 602 -8.48 -27.22 -14.68
N LYS A 603 -8.13 -26.61 -15.81
CA LYS A 603 -7.95 -25.15 -15.93
C LYS A 603 -9.22 -24.31 -15.75
N ARG A 604 -10.40 -24.93 -15.78
CA ARG A 604 -11.68 -24.25 -15.56
C ARG A 604 -12.19 -24.41 -14.14
N ASP A 605 -11.63 -25.38 -13.40
CA ASP A 605 -11.98 -25.66 -12.03
C ASP A 605 -11.11 -24.81 -11.09
N GLN A 606 -11.74 -23.82 -10.45
CA GLN A 606 -11.02 -22.88 -9.58
C GLN A 606 -10.54 -23.54 -8.28
N GLU A 607 -11.31 -24.47 -7.72
CA GLU A 607 -10.93 -25.18 -6.48
C GLU A 607 -9.68 -26.02 -6.77
N PHE A 608 -9.71 -26.79 -7.86
CA PHE A 608 -8.55 -27.57 -8.32
C PHE A 608 -7.32 -26.70 -8.56
N LEU A 609 -7.47 -25.52 -9.18
CA LEU A 609 -6.34 -24.62 -9.42
C LEU A 609 -5.72 -24.08 -8.13
N LYS A 610 -6.54 -23.77 -7.10
CA LYS A 610 -6.04 -23.36 -5.79
C LYS A 610 -5.25 -24.50 -5.13
N ASP A 611 -5.78 -25.72 -5.11
CA ASP A 611 -5.09 -26.89 -4.54
C ASP A 611 -3.78 -27.18 -5.27
N ALA A 612 -3.80 -27.14 -6.61
CA ALA A 612 -2.61 -27.31 -7.42
C ALA A 612 -1.57 -26.21 -7.14
N PHE A 613 -2.00 -24.96 -6.92
CA PHE A 613 -1.12 -23.85 -6.57
C PHE A 613 -0.47 -24.04 -5.20
N VAL A 614 -1.23 -24.47 -4.19
CA VAL A 614 -0.72 -24.78 -2.84
C VAL A 614 0.35 -25.87 -2.92
N LEU A 615 0.10 -26.95 -3.69
CA LEU A 615 1.10 -28.00 -3.91
C LEU A 615 2.38 -27.46 -4.58
N VAL A 616 2.24 -26.66 -5.65
CA VAL A 616 3.39 -26.02 -6.31
C VAL A 616 4.16 -25.14 -5.33
N TYR A 617 3.48 -24.37 -4.48
CA TYR A 617 4.12 -23.53 -3.48
C TYR A 617 4.98 -24.36 -2.51
N HIS A 618 4.43 -25.46 -2.00
CA HIS A 618 5.11 -26.39 -1.10
C HIS A 618 6.29 -27.12 -1.75
N ASP A 619 6.18 -27.46 -3.03
CA ASP A 619 7.24 -28.16 -3.75
C ASP A 619 8.34 -27.22 -4.28
N SER A 620 8.07 -25.92 -4.41
CA SER A 620 8.99 -24.99 -5.09
C SER A 620 9.68 -23.97 -4.18
N VAL A 621 8.97 -23.32 -3.26
CA VAL A 621 9.50 -22.13 -2.57
C VAL A 621 9.44 -22.23 -1.06
N PHE A 622 8.47 -22.96 -0.50
CA PHE A 622 8.39 -23.15 0.95
C PHE A 622 9.68 -23.75 1.55
N PRO A 623 10.30 -24.80 0.97
CA PRO A 623 11.56 -25.37 1.49
C PRO A 623 12.74 -24.41 1.41
N LEU A 624 12.73 -23.51 0.41
CA LEU A 624 13.77 -22.51 0.19
C LEU A 624 13.72 -21.40 1.25
N LEU A 625 12.53 -21.00 1.70
CA LEU A 625 12.36 -20.02 2.78
C LEU A 625 12.96 -20.52 4.11
N CYS A 626 12.83 -21.81 4.39
CA CYS A 626 13.33 -22.44 5.61
C CYS A 626 14.77 -22.98 5.48
N SER A 627 15.40 -22.86 4.30
CA SER A 627 16.75 -23.38 4.04
C SER A 627 17.84 -22.51 4.69
N THR A 628 18.84 -23.13 5.30
CA THR A 628 20.06 -22.43 5.75
C THR A 628 21.06 -22.24 4.61
N SER A 629 20.95 -23.05 3.54
CA SER A 629 21.82 -22.99 2.37
C SER A 629 21.53 -21.80 1.47
N LEU A 630 20.34 -21.20 1.57
CA LEU A 630 19.96 -20.01 0.83
C LEU A 630 20.39 -18.74 1.60
N PRO A 631 21.40 -17.98 1.13
CA PRO A 631 21.82 -16.75 1.79
C PRO A 631 20.70 -15.72 1.81
N SER A 632 20.67 -14.80 2.78
CA SER A 632 19.69 -13.71 2.80
C SER A 632 19.70 -12.89 1.50
N TYR A 633 18.53 -12.51 1.01
CA TYR A 633 18.42 -11.67 -0.18
C TYR A 633 19.12 -10.32 0.05
N ARG A 634 19.94 -9.91 -0.92
CA ARG A 634 20.63 -8.62 -0.93
C ARG A 634 20.48 -8.00 -2.31
N TRP A 635 19.72 -6.92 -2.39
CA TRP A 635 19.54 -6.12 -3.61
C TRP A 635 20.90 -5.78 -4.24
N ALA A 636 21.02 -5.81 -5.57
CA ALA A 636 22.16 -5.25 -6.32
C ALA A 636 23.55 -5.77 -5.89
N GLU A 637 23.60 -6.97 -5.31
CA GLU A 637 24.84 -7.65 -4.94
C GLU A 637 24.99 -8.90 -5.81
N GLU A 638 25.67 -8.72 -6.95
CA GLU A 638 25.77 -9.73 -8.01
C GLU A 638 26.25 -11.09 -7.48
N GLU A 639 27.24 -11.11 -6.58
CA GLU A 639 27.76 -12.36 -5.98
C GLU A 639 26.68 -13.11 -5.18
N VAL A 640 25.89 -12.39 -4.37
CA VAL A 640 24.80 -12.97 -3.57
C VAL A 640 23.64 -13.39 -4.45
N GLU A 641 23.24 -12.56 -5.42
CA GLU A 641 22.18 -12.88 -6.38
C GLU A 641 22.53 -14.13 -7.21
N LEU A 642 23.78 -14.25 -7.69
CA LEU A 642 24.26 -15.44 -8.39
C LEU A 642 24.32 -16.67 -7.47
N SER A 643 24.75 -16.51 -6.22
CA SER A 643 24.78 -17.61 -5.26
C SER A 643 23.37 -18.13 -4.95
N ARG A 644 22.41 -17.23 -4.71
CA ARG A 644 21.00 -17.57 -4.48
C ARG A 644 20.39 -18.22 -5.70
N TRP A 645 20.62 -17.68 -6.90
CA TRP A 645 20.11 -18.25 -8.14
C TRP A 645 20.55 -19.71 -8.33
N LYS A 646 21.83 -20.03 -8.04
CA LYS A 646 22.33 -21.42 -8.13
C LYS A 646 21.58 -22.35 -7.18
N VAL A 647 21.43 -21.95 -5.91
CA VAL A 647 20.72 -22.75 -4.89
C VAL A 647 19.27 -22.98 -5.31
N ILE A 648 18.57 -21.92 -5.74
CA ILE A 648 17.18 -21.99 -6.21
C ILE A 648 17.07 -22.91 -7.43
N HIS A 649 17.93 -22.72 -8.43
CA HIS A 649 17.92 -23.51 -9.66
C HIS A 649 18.18 -25.00 -9.39
N ASP A 650 19.20 -25.30 -8.60
CA ASP A 650 19.56 -26.68 -8.25
C ASP A 650 18.43 -27.36 -7.46
N PHE A 651 17.79 -26.64 -6.53
CA PHE A 651 16.64 -27.13 -5.78
C PHE A 651 15.45 -27.45 -6.70
N LEU A 652 15.01 -26.48 -7.52
CA LEU A 652 13.86 -26.67 -8.41
C LEU A 652 14.08 -27.81 -9.40
N LYS A 653 15.30 -27.95 -9.93
CA LYS A 653 15.66 -29.04 -10.82
C LYS A 653 15.53 -30.41 -10.13
N ARG A 654 16.07 -30.54 -8.91
CA ARG A 654 15.96 -31.79 -8.13
C ARG A 654 14.51 -32.10 -7.77
N SER A 655 13.74 -31.11 -7.35
CA SER A 655 12.33 -31.27 -7.02
C SER A 655 11.52 -31.76 -8.23
N GLN A 656 11.84 -31.26 -9.43
CA GLN A 656 11.20 -31.70 -10.67
C GLN A 656 11.58 -33.13 -11.05
N GLU A 657 12.85 -33.53 -10.88
CA GLU A 657 13.33 -34.87 -11.19
C GLU A 657 12.79 -35.95 -10.22
N ARG A 658 12.41 -35.56 -9.01
CA ARG A 658 12.00 -36.45 -7.91
C ARG A 658 10.53 -36.36 -7.53
N ASP A 659 9.72 -35.67 -8.34
CA ASP A 659 8.27 -35.50 -8.16
C ASP A 659 7.89 -34.87 -6.81
N GLY A 660 8.62 -33.80 -6.42
CA GLY A 660 8.30 -32.99 -5.23
C GLY A 660 9.51 -32.67 -4.34
N ALA A 661 9.26 -31.88 -3.29
CA ALA A 661 10.32 -31.41 -2.39
C ALA A 661 10.69 -32.40 -1.27
N LEU A 662 9.93 -33.48 -1.09
CA LEU A 662 10.05 -34.37 0.07
C LEU A 662 11.44 -35.03 0.18
N GLU A 663 11.99 -35.53 -0.94
CA GLU A 663 13.33 -36.14 -0.94
C GLU A 663 14.41 -35.12 -0.55
N TYR A 664 14.24 -33.86 -0.97
CA TYR A 664 15.16 -32.79 -0.61
C TYR A 664 15.08 -32.47 0.89
N LEU A 665 13.87 -32.32 1.43
CA LEU A 665 13.63 -32.01 2.85
C LEU A 665 14.11 -33.11 3.80
N LEU A 666 14.01 -34.38 3.38
CA LEU A 666 14.41 -35.53 4.18
C LEU A 666 15.89 -35.90 4.00
N SER A 667 16.63 -35.24 3.10
CA SER A 667 18.04 -35.52 2.85
C SER A 667 18.91 -35.02 3.99
N SER A 668 19.80 -35.87 4.50
CA SER A 668 20.78 -35.52 5.54
C SER A 668 21.82 -34.49 5.08
N GLU A 669 21.92 -34.23 3.77
CA GLU A 669 22.84 -33.24 3.21
C GLU A 669 22.30 -31.81 3.31
N ASN A 670 20.99 -31.65 3.49
CA ASN A 670 20.33 -30.35 3.53
C ASN A 670 20.06 -29.97 4.98
N THR A 671 20.51 -28.78 5.37
CA THR A 671 20.19 -28.23 6.69
C THR A 671 19.09 -27.19 6.56
N HIS A 672 18.17 -27.22 7.51
CA HIS A 672 17.02 -26.33 7.59
C HIS A 672 17.08 -25.59 8.92
N ARG A 673 16.44 -24.42 8.96
CA ARG A 673 16.26 -23.70 10.22
C ARG A 673 15.42 -24.55 11.17
N ALA A 674 15.59 -24.31 12.46
CA ALA A 674 14.71 -24.93 13.45
C ALA A 674 13.28 -24.50 13.15
N PHE A 675 12.36 -25.47 13.17
CA PHE A 675 10.95 -25.24 12.92
C PHE A 675 10.40 -24.16 13.86
N ASP A 676 9.75 -23.16 13.28
CA ASP A 676 8.99 -22.13 14.00
C ASP A 676 7.50 -22.26 13.65
N ILE A 677 6.64 -22.21 14.66
CA ILE A 677 5.19 -22.29 14.46
C ILE A 677 4.67 -21.12 13.62
N SER A 678 5.37 -19.97 13.61
CA SER A 678 5.03 -18.84 12.74
C SER A 678 5.12 -19.16 11.25
N GLU A 679 5.81 -20.24 10.85
CA GLU A 679 5.89 -20.70 9.46
C GLU A 679 4.61 -21.39 8.98
N LEU A 680 3.78 -21.88 9.91
CA LEU A 680 2.51 -22.55 9.61
C LEU A 680 1.29 -21.72 10.03
N ALA A 681 1.42 -20.95 11.11
CA ALA A 681 0.35 -20.21 11.73
C ALA A 681 0.21 -18.81 11.13
N TYR A 682 -0.83 -18.61 10.33
CA TYR A 682 -1.24 -17.30 9.87
C TYR A 682 -2.02 -16.57 10.98
N ASP A 683 -1.38 -15.56 11.56
CA ASP A 683 -1.97 -14.67 12.56
C ASP A 683 -2.30 -13.30 11.94
N PHE A 684 -3.50 -13.18 11.38
CA PHE A 684 -3.92 -11.91 10.80
C PHE A 684 -4.13 -10.80 11.86
N LEU A 685 -4.41 -11.15 13.12
CA LEU A 685 -4.63 -10.18 14.20
C LEU A 685 -3.30 -9.62 14.71
N GLY A 686 -2.27 -10.46 14.84
CA GLY A 686 -0.91 -10.05 15.18
C GLY A 686 -0.29 -9.13 14.13
N GLU A 687 -0.54 -9.39 12.84
CA GLU A 687 -0.09 -8.52 11.76
C GLU A 687 -0.80 -7.15 11.79
N VAL A 688 -2.10 -7.09 12.14
CA VAL A 688 -2.81 -5.82 12.34
C VAL A 688 -2.24 -5.03 13.53
N ARG A 689 -1.91 -5.70 14.65
CA ARG A 689 -1.32 -5.05 15.84
C ARG A 689 0.07 -4.46 15.59
N LYS A 690 0.94 -5.15 14.85
CA LYS A 690 2.27 -4.61 14.49
C LYS A 690 2.18 -3.35 13.63
N ASN A 691 1.13 -3.27 12.81
CA ASN A 691 0.90 -2.16 11.87
C ASN A 691 0.24 -0.93 12.52
N ASN A 692 -0.32 -1.06 13.73
CA ASN A 692 -0.85 0.03 14.55
C ASN A 692 -0.24 0.00 15.96
N PRO A 693 1.03 0.40 16.15
CA PRO A 693 1.70 0.36 17.46
C PRO A 693 1.18 1.41 18.46
N GLY A 694 0.09 2.13 18.14
CA GLY A 694 -0.48 3.22 18.93
C GLY A 694 -1.94 3.03 19.34
N GLU A 695 -2.48 1.82 19.24
CA GLU A 695 -3.72 1.41 19.94
C GLU A 695 -3.41 0.48 21.12
#